data_AF-A0A257M2T0-F1
#
_entry.id   AF-A0A257M2T0-F1
#
_cell.length_a   1.000
_cell.length_b   1.000
_cell.length_c   1.000
_cell.angle_alpha   90.00
_cell.angle_beta   90.00
_cell.angle_gamma   90.00
#
_symmetry.space_group_name_H-M   'P 1'
#
loop_
_entity.id
_entity.type
_entity.pdbx_description
1 polymer ?
#
loop_
_entity_poly.entity_id
_entity_poly.type
_entity_poly.pdbx_seq_one_letter_code
_entity_poly.pdbx_strand_id
1 'polypeptide(L)'
;MKPKNQNRFLLSALACIGLASHAAFAATYYWDNNGSTAGFGTAAGTWAAPTTGNATQGWSTSTGGTTTPGNITTLSTTNTTTDAINFGNGTTGLAAGTITVSGTVQSGNITFASGSGAITLSGGTINLAAAQTTTVNNASSTIASNLSGSATTFTKAGTGTLYLSGSNTYTGVTTISSGVLVANGASAISGGFNRGGSGAGININNGVLGLGSMGDFYRVVNGASPAAGQIAFASNGGFAAYGADRVVNFNGTNSTTSGGVVAVGSTATGGLVGSLNGKTLILGATDATHKVTVLNTLDFGTGSRSIQVNDGAAAVDGEVSGRLQPQSSGTGVGLIKTGTGTLALSGPNTLNGTIAIQAGQINVATIVDTVSSNLGIGTTVAIGSTTTSASLNYTGTGNTTARVVDMAGTTGGATLTQSGPSGLLKFTSNFTATGAGSKTLTLNGSDLGSGEISGIIVDNSGTNRTSLAKSGTGTWILSGLNTFTGNVTISGGILAAGVTGNGTSSAMGSVSNTRTITVNAGGTLRFSAPNVFSPNFNAPASGLPVLNIAGGTMTNGDSATNSALGNITLSGGTLTATTGSPIGTGQSGEGWGSWNLNGTITSTGTSTISSTAPGGIPITLSADSGNSFLTTFNIQGGTLTASAPFGNVTRVTNLTSTGMTKTGSGAMVLSAANTYTGGTNVNAGTLNVASTGSLDNTAISATGTGIFSVTPGSGTVTLGNTSTAAAGATLNLASGTTF
;
A
#
# COMPACT_ATOMS: atom_id res chain seq x y z
N MET A 1 -87.51 -19.66 56.22
CA MET A 1 -87.46 -19.85 57.68
C MET A 1 -86.37 -18.93 58.24
N LYS A 2 -86.71 -18.02 59.16
CA LYS A 2 -85.77 -17.34 60.09
C LYS A 2 -85.30 -18.34 61.17
N PRO A 3 -84.34 -18.08 62.09
CA PRO A 3 -83.57 -16.86 62.42
C PRO A 3 -82.03 -17.13 62.52
N LYS A 4 -81.06 -16.30 62.98
CA LYS A 4 -80.97 -15.50 64.22
C LYS A 4 -79.71 -14.61 64.20
N ASN A 5 -79.86 -13.40 64.74
CA ASN A 5 -78.83 -12.45 65.17
C ASN A 5 -77.76 -13.08 66.08
N GLN A 6 -76.55 -12.51 66.10
CA GLN A 6 -76.02 -11.79 67.27
C GLN A 6 -74.86 -10.88 66.85
N ASN A 7 -74.74 -9.77 67.55
CA ASN A 7 -74.03 -8.55 67.18
C ASN A 7 -72.93 -8.30 68.23
N ARG A 8 -71.80 -7.71 67.80
CA ARG A 8 -70.82 -6.90 68.55
C ARG A 8 -69.74 -7.62 69.39
N PHE A 9 -68.47 -7.48 68.98
CA PHE A 9 -67.42 -6.78 69.75
C PHE A 9 -66.27 -6.37 68.80
N LEU A 10 -65.89 -5.09 68.86
CA LEU A 10 -64.71 -4.50 68.21
C LEU A 10 -63.43 -4.96 68.94
N LEU A 11 -62.36 -5.29 68.22
CA LEU A 11 -61.03 -4.64 68.36
C LEU A 11 -60.02 -5.11 67.29
N SER A 12 -59.46 -4.13 66.56
CA SER A 12 -58.14 -4.11 65.90
C SER A 12 -57.73 -5.28 64.99
N ALA A 13 -57.96 -5.13 63.68
CA ALA A 13 -57.15 -5.80 62.65
C ALA A 13 -56.48 -4.73 61.77
N LEU A 14 -55.16 -4.67 61.92
CA LEU A 14 -54.20 -3.90 61.15
C LEU A 14 -54.43 -4.17 59.65
N ALA A 15 -54.84 -3.16 58.88
CA ALA A 15 -54.84 -3.24 57.43
C ALA A 15 -53.39 -3.16 56.94
N CYS A 16 -52.75 -4.33 56.77
CA CYS A 16 -51.57 -4.46 55.92
C CYS A 16 -52.01 -4.21 54.46
N ILE A 17 -52.13 -2.93 54.09
CA ILE A 17 -52.07 -2.54 52.68
C ILE A 17 -50.62 -2.77 52.28
N GLY A 18 -50.40 -3.84 51.51
CA GLY A 18 -49.13 -4.12 50.88
C GLY A 18 -48.68 -2.87 50.11
N LEU A 19 -47.58 -2.28 50.57
CA LEU A 19 -46.70 -1.49 49.72
C LEU A 19 -46.27 -2.41 48.59
N ALA A 20 -46.99 -2.37 47.48
CA ALA A 20 -46.45 -2.77 46.20
C ALA A 20 -45.24 -1.83 45.98
N SER A 21 -44.05 -2.36 46.26
CA SER A 21 -42.79 -1.76 45.88
C SER A 21 -42.82 -1.62 44.36
N HIS A 22 -43.18 -0.43 43.88
CA HIS A 22 -43.02 -0.08 42.48
C HIS A 22 -41.51 -0.12 42.23
N ALA A 23 -41.07 -1.00 41.34
CA ALA A 23 -39.69 -0.95 40.86
C ALA A 23 -39.45 0.46 40.30
N ALA A 24 -38.56 1.24 40.92
CA ALA A 24 -38.23 2.56 40.45
C ALA A 24 -37.65 2.45 39.02
N PHE A 25 -38.16 3.25 38.08
CA PHE A 25 -37.59 3.33 36.74
C PHE A 25 -36.16 3.88 36.79
N ALA A 26 -35.24 3.28 36.02
CA ALA A 26 -33.87 3.78 35.92
C ALA A 26 -33.84 5.17 35.29
N ALA A 27 -33.18 6.12 35.95
CA ALA A 27 -32.96 7.48 35.48
C ALA A 27 -31.73 7.56 34.54
N THR A 28 -31.61 8.67 33.81
CA THR A 28 -30.41 9.00 33.03
C THR A 28 -29.87 10.34 33.48
N TYR A 29 -28.57 10.36 33.83
CA TYR A 29 -27.88 11.55 34.29
C TYR A 29 -26.75 11.96 33.36
N TYR A 30 -26.48 13.25 33.29
CA TYR A 30 -25.44 13.87 32.49
C TYR A 30 -24.44 14.57 33.41
N TRP A 31 -23.15 14.30 33.27
CA TRP A 31 -22.14 15.04 34.01
C TRP A 31 -22.08 16.46 33.48
N ASP A 32 -22.19 17.43 34.38
CA ASP A 32 -22.23 18.85 34.04
C ASP A 32 -21.34 19.60 35.03
N ASN A 33 -20.40 20.38 34.48
CA ASN A 33 -19.45 21.19 35.22
C ASN A 33 -19.52 22.69 34.85
N ASN A 34 -20.66 23.15 34.35
CA ASN A 34 -20.90 24.54 33.99
C ASN A 34 -22.28 25.05 34.42
N GLY A 35 -23.01 24.29 35.22
CA GLY A 35 -24.17 24.75 35.97
C GLY A 35 -25.44 24.73 35.13
N SER A 36 -26.06 25.90 34.91
CA SER A 36 -27.24 26.04 34.03
C SER A 36 -26.87 26.54 32.62
N THR A 37 -25.57 26.72 32.35
CA THR A 37 -25.07 27.17 31.06
C THR A 37 -25.19 26.04 30.04
N ALA A 38 -25.91 26.26 28.93
CA ALA A 38 -26.09 25.23 27.89
C ALA A 38 -24.77 24.54 27.48
N GLY A 39 -24.82 23.21 27.33
CA GLY A 39 -23.64 22.35 27.23
C GLY A 39 -23.19 21.83 28.60
N PHE A 40 -22.11 21.04 28.64
CA PHE A 40 -21.72 20.29 29.85
C PHE A 40 -20.39 20.74 30.49
N GLY A 41 -19.76 21.77 29.90
CA GLY A 41 -18.48 22.29 30.36
C GLY A 41 -17.29 21.37 30.05
N THR A 42 -16.38 21.23 31.01
CA THR A 42 -15.16 20.41 30.91
C THR A 42 -15.28 19.21 31.83
N ALA A 43 -14.67 18.07 31.46
CA ALA A 43 -14.53 16.94 32.37
C ALA A 43 -13.66 17.31 33.57
N ALA A 44 -14.30 17.64 34.69
CA ALA A 44 -13.65 18.10 35.92
C ALA A 44 -14.47 17.74 37.18
N GLY A 45 -13.79 17.82 38.32
CA GLY A 45 -14.19 17.59 39.74
C GLY A 45 -14.76 16.22 40.07
N THR A 46 -15.64 16.13 41.07
CA THR A 46 -15.73 14.91 41.91
C THR A 46 -17.05 14.16 41.84
N TRP A 47 -17.03 12.94 41.30
CA TRP A 47 -18.13 11.98 41.38
C TRP A 47 -18.04 11.18 42.69
N ALA A 48 -18.97 11.44 43.62
CA ALA A 48 -19.07 10.76 44.92
C ALA A 48 -20.45 10.11 45.11
N ALA A 49 -20.61 9.27 46.13
CA ALA A 49 -21.89 8.67 46.52
C ALA A 49 -22.26 9.06 47.97
N PRO A 50 -23.30 9.87 48.21
CA PRO A 50 -24.08 10.61 47.21
C PRO A 50 -23.25 11.70 46.52
N THR A 51 -23.60 12.04 45.27
CA THR A 51 -22.99 13.21 44.61
C THR A 51 -23.73 14.44 45.13
N THR A 52 -23.02 15.32 45.84
CA THR A 52 -23.56 16.62 46.25
C THR A 52 -23.43 17.61 45.10
N GLY A 53 -24.43 17.65 44.22
CA GLY A 53 -24.48 18.63 43.14
C GLY A 53 -24.50 20.05 43.71
N ASN A 54 -23.68 20.93 43.15
CA ASN A 54 -23.69 22.36 43.46
C ASN A 54 -23.98 23.18 42.19
N ALA A 55 -24.02 24.51 42.32
CA ALA A 55 -24.35 25.42 41.21
C ALA A 55 -23.43 25.29 39.97
N THR A 56 -22.28 24.62 40.10
CA THR A 56 -21.23 24.53 39.09
C THR A 56 -20.80 23.11 38.74
N GLN A 57 -21.28 22.09 39.46
CA GLN A 57 -20.81 20.72 39.29
C GLN A 57 -21.79 19.66 39.79
N GLY A 58 -21.97 18.60 39.00
CA GLY A 58 -22.55 17.34 39.44
C GLY A 58 -23.30 16.61 38.33
N TRP A 59 -24.26 15.79 38.73
CA TRP A 59 -25.16 15.10 37.80
C TRP A 59 -26.41 15.96 37.53
N SER A 60 -26.70 16.15 36.25
CA SER A 60 -27.88 16.85 35.72
C SER A 60 -28.83 15.87 35.05
N THR A 61 -30.13 16.16 35.03
CA THR A 61 -31.13 15.42 34.23
C THR A 61 -31.40 16.08 32.88
N SER A 62 -30.86 17.28 32.63
CA SER A 62 -31.00 17.97 31.36
C SER A 62 -30.10 17.35 30.31
N THR A 63 -30.72 16.87 29.23
CA THR A 63 -30.03 16.38 28.05
C THR A 63 -29.24 17.47 27.33
N GLY A 64 -29.48 18.76 27.62
CA GLY A 64 -28.77 19.89 27.02
C GLY A 64 -27.80 20.61 27.98
N GLY A 65 -27.63 20.12 29.20
CA GLY A 65 -26.83 20.81 30.23
C GLY A 65 -27.37 22.20 30.62
N THR A 66 -28.69 22.39 30.50
CA THR A 66 -29.35 23.67 30.77
C THR A 66 -29.91 23.79 32.19
N THR A 67 -29.83 22.71 32.98
CA THR A 67 -30.34 22.68 34.36
C THR A 67 -29.20 22.44 35.32
N THR A 68 -29.16 23.23 36.38
CA THR A 68 -28.16 23.11 37.45
C THR A 68 -28.10 21.68 37.99
N PRO A 69 -26.88 21.12 38.19
CA PRO A 69 -26.70 19.81 38.79
C PRO A 69 -27.36 19.67 40.16
N GLY A 70 -27.94 18.48 40.42
CA GLY A 70 -28.65 18.19 41.66
C GLY A 70 -27.92 17.19 42.56
N ASN A 71 -28.38 17.07 43.81
CA ASN A 71 -27.95 16.02 44.72
C ASN A 71 -28.48 14.66 44.25
N ILE A 72 -27.58 13.73 43.89
CA ILE A 72 -27.97 12.39 43.45
C ILE A 72 -27.53 11.36 44.49
N THR A 73 -28.52 10.68 45.08
CA THR A 73 -28.34 9.62 46.08
C THR A 73 -28.50 8.21 45.49
N THR A 74 -29.05 8.09 44.28
CA THR A 74 -29.36 6.79 43.65
C THR A 74 -28.15 6.10 43.04
N LEU A 75 -27.08 6.84 42.75
CA LEU A 75 -25.78 6.31 42.31
C LEU A 75 -24.92 5.84 43.51
N SER A 76 -25.55 5.15 44.46
CA SER A 76 -24.97 4.68 45.73
C SER A 76 -25.00 3.16 45.84
N THR A 77 -24.00 2.56 46.48
CA THR A 77 -23.86 1.10 46.67
C THR A 77 -25.03 0.43 47.39
N THR A 78 -25.90 1.21 48.02
CA THR A 78 -27.11 0.75 48.74
C THR A 78 -28.37 0.70 47.87
N ASN A 79 -28.31 1.18 46.62
CA ASN A 79 -29.43 1.17 45.70
C ASN A 79 -29.26 0.08 44.63
N THR A 80 -30.36 -0.52 44.17
CA THR A 80 -30.37 -1.50 43.07
C THR A 80 -30.68 -0.86 41.72
N THR A 81 -30.87 0.47 41.68
CA THR A 81 -31.15 1.22 40.45
C THR A 81 -30.00 1.13 39.44
N THR A 82 -30.34 0.82 38.19
CA THR A 82 -29.40 0.74 37.06
C THR A 82 -29.34 2.07 36.29
N ASP A 83 -29.22 3.19 37.00
CA ASP A 83 -29.27 4.53 36.40
C ASP A 83 -28.11 4.72 35.40
N ALA A 84 -28.42 5.19 34.20
CA ALA A 84 -27.43 5.44 33.16
C ALA A 84 -26.73 6.79 33.40
N ILE A 85 -25.44 6.84 33.11
CA ILE A 85 -24.63 8.05 33.22
C ILE A 85 -24.00 8.41 31.87
N ASN A 86 -24.08 9.68 31.51
CA ASN A 86 -23.66 10.18 30.22
C ASN A 86 -22.66 11.34 30.41
N PHE A 87 -21.58 11.29 29.64
CA PHE A 87 -20.63 12.36 29.49
C PHE A 87 -20.86 13.00 28.12
N GLY A 88 -21.81 13.95 28.10
CA GLY A 88 -22.29 14.63 26.91
C GLY A 88 -23.55 14.02 26.31
N ASN A 89 -24.08 14.69 25.29
CA ASN A 89 -25.07 14.15 24.36
C ASN A 89 -24.43 14.04 22.96
N GLY A 90 -25.04 13.30 22.04
CA GLY A 90 -24.45 13.05 20.70
C GLY A 90 -24.08 14.30 19.88
N THR A 91 -24.57 15.48 20.28
CA THR A 91 -24.34 16.78 19.61
C THR A 91 -23.39 17.69 20.39
N THR A 92 -23.50 17.76 21.71
CA THR A 92 -22.69 18.60 22.61
C THR A 92 -22.06 17.72 23.68
N GLY A 93 -20.74 17.79 23.84
CA GLY A 93 -20.03 17.02 24.85
C GLY A 93 -19.26 17.87 25.84
N LEU A 94 -18.57 17.20 26.75
CA LEU A 94 -17.63 17.86 27.66
C LEU A 94 -16.30 18.08 26.93
N ALA A 95 -15.61 19.17 27.22
CA ALA A 95 -14.20 19.28 26.86
C ALA A 95 -13.35 18.22 27.60
N ALA A 96 -12.19 17.90 27.03
CA ALA A 96 -11.29 16.89 27.58
C ALA A 96 -10.86 17.21 29.02
N GLY A 97 -10.63 16.18 29.84
CA GLY A 97 -10.24 16.37 31.24
C GLY A 97 -10.41 15.13 32.11
N THR A 98 -10.37 15.33 33.43
CA THR A 98 -10.43 14.26 34.43
C THR A 98 -11.54 14.50 35.44
N ILE A 99 -12.39 13.50 35.64
CA ILE A 99 -13.39 13.45 36.70
C ILE A 99 -12.87 12.49 37.77
N THR A 100 -12.76 12.98 39.01
CA THR A 100 -12.31 12.21 40.16
C THR A 100 -13.46 11.40 40.73
N VAL A 101 -13.35 10.08 40.72
CA VAL A 101 -14.23 9.18 41.46
C VAL A 101 -13.76 9.13 42.91
N SER A 102 -14.62 9.48 43.85
CA SER A 102 -14.31 9.47 45.29
C SER A 102 -15.05 8.33 45.99
N GLY A 103 -14.31 7.50 46.72
CA GLY A 103 -14.86 6.32 47.38
C GLY A 103 -15.40 5.29 46.40
N THR A 104 -16.52 4.63 46.75
CA THR A 104 -17.21 3.69 45.86
C THR A 104 -18.51 4.32 45.37
N VAL A 105 -18.64 4.45 44.06
CA VAL A 105 -19.85 4.91 43.36
C VAL A 105 -20.49 3.73 42.62
N GLN A 106 -21.74 3.90 42.19
CA GLN A 106 -22.46 2.90 41.38
C GLN A 106 -22.88 3.51 40.05
N SER A 107 -22.85 2.71 38.99
CA SER A 107 -23.41 3.09 37.68
C SER A 107 -24.14 1.94 37.01
N GLY A 108 -25.20 2.26 36.26
CA GLY A 108 -25.70 1.44 35.17
C GLY A 108 -24.81 1.58 33.94
N ASN A 109 -25.41 1.90 32.79
CA ASN A 109 -24.66 2.15 31.56
C ASN A 109 -23.83 3.44 31.64
N ILE A 110 -22.67 3.44 30.99
CA ILE A 110 -21.78 4.60 30.88
C ILE A 110 -21.70 5.00 29.40
N THR A 111 -21.92 6.27 29.07
CA THR A 111 -21.78 6.77 27.69
C THR A 111 -20.82 7.94 27.62
N PHE A 112 -19.77 7.82 26.81
CA PHE A 112 -18.94 8.95 26.37
C PHE A 112 -19.43 9.37 24.98
N ALA A 113 -20.13 10.50 24.92
CA ALA A 113 -20.79 10.94 23.69
C ALA A 113 -19.80 11.41 22.61
N SER A 114 -20.21 11.35 21.34
CA SER A 114 -19.38 11.72 20.19
C SER A 114 -18.88 13.17 20.20
N GLY A 115 -19.64 14.09 20.81
CA GLY A 115 -19.24 15.49 20.96
C GLY A 115 -18.23 15.75 22.09
N SER A 116 -17.86 14.75 22.89
CA SER A 116 -16.98 14.91 24.04
C SER A 116 -15.50 14.76 23.67
N GLY A 117 -14.63 15.54 24.32
CA GLY A 117 -13.18 15.35 24.30
C GLY A 117 -12.74 14.07 25.03
N ALA A 118 -11.44 13.87 25.20
CA ALA A 118 -10.93 12.72 25.94
C ALA A 118 -11.20 12.86 27.44
N ILE A 119 -11.98 11.93 28.02
CA ILE A 119 -12.39 11.97 29.43
C ILE A 119 -11.69 10.87 30.20
N THR A 120 -11.13 11.21 31.36
CA THR A 120 -10.55 10.24 32.30
C THR A 120 -11.40 10.16 33.56
N LEU A 121 -11.86 8.96 33.94
CA LEU A 121 -12.44 8.70 35.25
C LEU A 121 -11.36 8.10 36.16
N SER A 122 -10.92 8.81 37.18
CA SER A 122 -9.76 8.40 38.01
C SER A 122 -10.06 8.46 39.50
N GLY A 123 -9.42 7.60 40.30
CA GLY A 123 -9.56 7.58 41.76
C GLY A 123 -10.15 6.27 42.26
N GLY A 124 -11.32 6.35 42.89
CA GLY A 124 -11.97 5.26 43.61
C GLY A 124 -12.53 4.12 42.76
N THR A 125 -13.65 3.56 43.20
CA THR A 125 -14.24 2.35 42.63
C THR A 125 -15.60 2.66 42.00
N ILE A 126 -15.83 2.19 40.78
CA ILE A 126 -17.13 2.17 40.11
C ILE A 126 -17.68 0.74 40.21
N ASN A 127 -18.73 0.56 41.00
CA ASN A 127 -19.39 -0.73 41.20
C ASN A 127 -20.41 -1.01 40.09
N LEU A 128 -20.25 -2.14 39.40
CA LEU A 128 -21.12 -2.62 38.34
C LEU A 128 -22.23 -3.49 38.94
N ALA A 129 -23.42 -2.90 39.12
CA ALA A 129 -24.53 -3.53 39.85
C ALA A 129 -25.31 -4.57 39.04
N ALA A 130 -25.29 -4.44 37.72
CA ALA A 130 -25.97 -5.30 36.76
C ALA A 130 -25.13 -5.42 35.48
N ALA A 131 -25.64 -6.10 34.44
CA ALA A 131 -25.03 -6.07 33.12
C ALA A 131 -24.80 -4.62 32.67
N GLN A 132 -23.55 -4.26 32.43
CA GLN A 132 -23.15 -2.88 32.17
C GLN A 132 -22.65 -2.73 30.73
N THR A 133 -23.09 -1.68 30.04
CA THR A 133 -22.51 -1.25 28.77
C THR A 133 -21.83 0.10 28.93
N THR A 134 -20.54 0.14 28.59
CA THR A 134 -19.75 1.36 28.42
C THR A 134 -19.63 1.65 26.93
N THR A 135 -20.33 2.70 26.47
CA THR A 135 -20.33 3.14 25.07
C THR A 135 -19.36 4.30 24.89
N VAL A 136 -18.36 4.15 24.02
CA VAL A 136 -17.40 5.20 23.68
C VAL A 136 -17.62 5.63 22.23
N ASN A 137 -18.25 6.78 22.04
CA ASN A 137 -18.55 7.35 20.72
C ASN A 137 -17.64 8.54 20.36
N ASN A 138 -16.90 9.09 21.32
CA ASN A 138 -15.78 9.99 21.05
C ASN A 138 -14.55 9.19 20.58
N ALA A 139 -13.47 9.88 20.20
CA ALA A 139 -12.25 9.24 19.73
C ALA A 139 -11.68 8.25 20.76
N SER A 140 -11.50 8.70 22.01
CA SER A 140 -11.07 7.84 23.11
C SER A 140 -11.43 8.40 24.49
N SER A 141 -11.54 7.51 25.47
CA SER A 141 -11.70 7.85 26.89
C SER A 141 -11.01 6.81 27.79
N THR A 142 -10.76 7.15 29.04
CA THR A 142 -10.06 6.31 30.01
C THR A 142 -10.89 6.10 31.27
N ILE A 143 -10.97 4.86 31.74
CA ILE A 143 -11.40 4.53 33.10
C ILE A 143 -10.16 4.02 33.84
N ALA A 144 -9.60 4.89 34.66
CA ALA A 144 -8.49 4.61 35.57
C ALA A 144 -8.98 4.21 36.97
N SER A 145 -10.25 4.48 37.28
CA SER A 145 -10.93 3.99 38.48
C SER A 145 -11.09 2.46 38.44
N ASN A 146 -11.15 1.82 39.60
CA ASN A 146 -11.37 0.38 39.70
C ASN A 146 -12.81 0.03 39.33
N LEU A 147 -13.02 -0.99 38.50
CA LEU A 147 -14.32 -1.57 38.21
C LEU A 147 -14.52 -2.82 39.07
N SER A 148 -15.58 -2.85 39.87
CA SER A 148 -15.91 -3.97 40.76
C SER A 148 -17.35 -4.46 40.55
N GLY A 149 -17.77 -5.47 41.32
CA GLY A 149 -19.17 -5.90 41.39
C GLY A 149 -19.45 -7.23 40.69
N SER A 150 -20.64 -7.78 40.98
CA SER A 150 -21.08 -9.08 40.47
C SER A 150 -21.90 -8.98 39.17
N ALA A 151 -21.71 -7.89 38.40
CA ALA A 151 -22.30 -7.73 37.07
C ALA A 151 -22.12 -9.02 36.25
N THR A 152 -23.18 -9.42 35.53
CA THR A 152 -23.13 -10.62 34.68
C THR A 152 -22.25 -10.41 33.46
N THR A 153 -22.15 -9.17 32.96
CA THR A 153 -21.27 -8.77 31.85
C THR A 153 -20.78 -7.32 32.00
N PHE A 154 -19.57 -7.06 31.50
CA PHE A 154 -19.06 -5.72 31.19
C PHE A 154 -18.92 -5.62 29.67
N THR A 155 -19.62 -4.69 29.04
CA THR A 155 -19.65 -4.55 27.57
C THR A 155 -19.04 -3.24 27.12
N LYS A 156 -17.98 -3.29 26.31
CA LYS A 156 -17.48 -2.14 25.56
C LYS A 156 -18.24 -2.02 24.23
N ALA A 157 -18.93 -0.90 24.04
CA ALA A 157 -19.62 -0.52 22.80
C ALA A 157 -19.12 0.82 22.24
N GLY A 158 -19.67 1.24 21.10
CA GLY A 158 -19.25 2.45 20.39
C GLY A 158 -17.92 2.29 19.65
N THR A 159 -17.71 3.13 18.64
CA THR A 159 -16.59 3.00 17.69
C THR A 159 -15.25 3.45 18.25
N GLY A 160 -15.23 4.24 19.32
CA GLY A 160 -14.02 4.79 19.93
C GLY A 160 -13.22 3.80 20.78
N THR A 161 -12.10 4.27 21.30
CA THR A 161 -11.19 3.50 22.14
C THR A 161 -11.44 3.73 23.63
N LEU A 162 -11.67 2.66 24.39
CA LEU A 162 -11.73 2.69 25.86
C LEU A 162 -10.41 2.16 26.44
N TYR A 163 -9.71 2.97 27.22
CA TYR A 163 -8.58 2.51 28.04
C TYR A 163 -9.07 2.12 29.43
N LEU A 164 -8.85 0.88 29.83
CA LEU A 164 -8.98 0.45 31.23
C LEU A 164 -7.59 0.40 31.86
N SER A 165 -7.39 1.10 32.97
CA SER A 165 -6.10 1.09 33.68
C SER A 165 -6.22 0.80 35.17
N GLY A 166 -7.44 0.82 35.72
CA GLY A 166 -7.71 0.43 37.11
C GLY A 166 -7.43 -1.05 37.39
N SER A 167 -7.38 -1.39 38.68
CA SER A 167 -7.29 -2.76 39.18
C SER A 167 -8.69 -3.37 39.29
N ASN A 168 -9.15 -3.97 38.19
CA ASN A 168 -10.54 -4.38 38.04
C ASN A 168 -10.81 -5.77 38.64
N THR A 169 -11.93 -5.90 39.37
CA THR A 169 -12.32 -7.11 40.13
C THR A 169 -13.74 -7.60 39.81
N TYR A 170 -14.44 -7.01 38.84
CA TYR A 170 -15.75 -7.49 38.39
C TYR A 170 -15.67 -8.94 37.90
N THR A 171 -16.71 -9.74 38.09
CA THR A 171 -16.65 -11.19 37.77
C THR A 171 -17.30 -11.57 36.44
N GLY A 172 -18.14 -10.71 35.87
CA GLY A 172 -18.86 -10.97 34.61
C GLY A 172 -17.99 -10.90 33.36
N VAL A 173 -18.42 -11.60 32.31
CA VAL A 173 -17.71 -11.67 31.01
C VAL A 173 -17.45 -10.27 30.45
N THR A 174 -16.20 -10.03 30.01
CA THR A 174 -15.83 -8.82 29.26
C THR A 174 -16.22 -9.02 27.80
N THR A 175 -17.20 -8.25 27.30
CA THR A 175 -17.64 -8.29 25.90
C THR A 175 -17.16 -7.04 25.18
N ILE A 176 -16.59 -7.19 23.98
CA ILE A 176 -16.18 -6.07 23.13
C ILE A 176 -17.07 -6.10 21.90
N SER A 177 -18.09 -5.24 21.87
CA SER A 177 -19.12 -5.23 20.83
C SER A 177 -18.81 -4.28 19.66
N SER A 178 -17.91 -3.32 19.85
CA SER A 178 -17.39 -2.42 18.82
C SER A 178 -16.20 -1.61 19.32
N GLY A 179 -15.47 -0.98 18.40
CA GLY A 179 -14.29 -0.17 18.69
C GLY A 179 -13.17 -0.97 19.36
N VAL A 180 -12.33 -0.28 20.13
CA VAL A 180 -11.20 -0.89 20.83
C VAL A 180 -11.38 -0.82 22.34
N LEU A 181 -11.10 -1.92 23.04
CA LEU A 181 -10.89 -1.96 24.50
C LEU A 181 -9.41 -2.19 24.78
N VAL A 182 -8.68 -1.19 25.29
CA VAL A 182 -7.27 -1.32 25.63
C VAL A 182 -7.12 -1.69 27.11
N ALA A 183 -6.51 -2.85 27.37
CA ALA A 183 -6.11 -3.26 28.71
C ALA A 183 -4.77 -2.59 29.07
N ASN A 184 -4.85 -1.39 29.65
CA ASN A 184 -3.74 -0.50 29.96
C ASN A 184 -3.38 -0.47 31.45
N GLY A 185 -3.35 -1.65 32.08
CA GLY A 185 -2.89 -1.84 33.46
C GLY A 185 -2.76 -3.33 33.79
N ALA A 186 -1.99 -3.66 34.84
CA ALA A 186 -1.69 -5.05 35.21
C ALA A 186 -2.93 -5.91 35.52
N SER A 187 -4.05 -5.29 35.90
CA SER A 187 -5.34 -5.95 36.15
C SER A 187 -6.51 -5.21 35.48
N ALA A 188 -6.25 -4.61 34.31
CA ALA A 188 -7.23 -3.85 33.55
C ALA A 188 -8.43 -4.67 33.07
N ILE A 189 -8.30 -5.99 32.93
CA ILE A 189 -9.42 -6.91 32.71
C ILE A 189 -9.38 -7.95 33.82
N SER A 190 -10.51 -8.17 34.48
CA SER A 190 -10.61 -9.16 35.55
C SER A 190 -10.37 -10.56 34.97
N GLY A 191 -9.30 -11.22 35.42
CA GLY A 191 -8.85 -12.51 34.89
C GLY A 191 -7.61 -12.46 33.99
N GLY A 192 -7.14 -11.27 33.60
CA GLY A 192 -5.83 -11.09 32.95
C GLY A 192 -5.69 -11.72 31.56
N PHE A 193 -4.46 -11.80 31.04
CA PHE A 193 -4.18 -12.38 29.73
C PHE A 193 -3.60 -13.80 29.76
N ASN A 194 -3.28 -14.31 30.96
CA ASN A 194 -2.75 -15.65 31.16
C ASN A 194 -3.86 -16.67 31.42
N ARG A 195 -3.58 -17.94 31.10
CA ARG A 195 -4.42 -19.08 31.48
C ARG A 195 -4.43 -19.25 33.02
N GLY A 196 -5.60 -19.49 33.60
CA GLY A 196 -5.76 -19.82 35.02
C GLY A 196 -6.13 -18.67 35.95
N GLY A 197 -6.39 -17.46 35.44
CA GLY A 197 -6.94 -16.38 36.26
C GLY A 197 -8.36 -16.73 36.76
N SER A 198 -8.64 -16.47 38.04
CA SER A 198 -9.97 -16.63 38.67
C SER A 198 -11.01 -15.57 38.25
N GLY A 199 -10.90 -15.00 37.05
CA GLY A 199 -11.70 -13.85 36.59
C GLY A 199 -12.53 -14.10 35.33
N ALA A 200 -13.04 -13.04 34.73
CA ALA A 200 -13.99 -13.09 33.62
C ALA A 200 -13.45 -13.72 32.32
N GLY A 201 -14.34 -14.39 31.57
CA GLY A 201 -14.11 -14.71 30.16
C GLY A 201 -14.09 -13.45 29.29
N ILE A 202 -13.53 -13.56 28.08
CA ILE A 202 -13.51 -12.46 27.09
C ILE A 202 -14.31 -12.88 25.86
N ASN A 203 -15.32 -12.10 25.48
CA ASN A 203 -16.12 -12.32 24.28
C ASN A 203 -15.90 -11.17 23.28
N ILE A 204 -15.40 -11.49 22.09
CA ILE A 204 -15.20 -10.51 21.02
C ILE A 204 -16.37 -10.59 20.03
N ASN A 205 -17.07 -9.48 19.84
CA ASN A 205 -18.29 -9.39 19.04
C ASN A 205 -18.31 -8.13 18.17
N ASN A 206 -17.46 -8.06 17.13
CA ASN A 206 -17.20 -6.90 16.25
C ASN A 206 -16.25 -5.84 16.81
N GLY A 207 -15.57 -6.12 17.93
CA GLY A 207 -14.56 -5.23 18.51
C GLY A 207 -13.13 -5.76 18.42
N VAL A 208 -12.20 -4.96 18.94
CA VAL A 208 -10.77 -5.27 19.04
C VAL A 208 -10.31 -5.16 20.49
N LEU A 209 -9.57 -6.16 20.99
CA LEU A 209 -8.88 -6.11 22.27
C LEU A 209 -7.48 -5.51 22.09
N GLY A 210 -7.27 -4.32 22.65
CA GLY A 210 -5.97 -3.66 22.69
C GLY A 210 -5.09 -4.20 23.82
N LEU A 211 -3.92 -4.72 23.45
CA LEU A 211 -2.90 -5.25 24.32
C LEU A 211 -1.95 -4.12 24.75
N GLY A 212 -2.33 -3.42 25.83
CA GLY A 212 -1.54 -2.34 26.43
C GLY A 212 -0.50 -2.85 27.41
N SER A 213 -0.32 -2.16 28.53
CA SER A 213 0.64 -2.54 29.58
C SER A 213 0.32 -3.88 30.28
N MET A 214 -0.84 -4.48 30.04
CA MET A 214 -1.17 -5.83 30.52
C MET A 214 -0.30 -6.93 29.88
N GLY A 215 0.29 -6.68 28.70
CA GLY A 215 1.25 -7.59 28.09
C GLY A 215 0.69 -8.47 26.97
N ASP A 216 1.40 -9.58 26.73
CA ASP A 216 1.05 -10.59 25.72
C ASP A 216 -0.17 -11.43 26.14
N PHE A 217 -0.84 -12.02 25.14
CA PHE A 217 -2.08 -12.74 25.30
C PHE A 217 -1.93 -14.26 25.18
N TYR A 218 -2.28 -15.01 26.23
CA TYR A 218 -2.11 -16.47 26.33
C TYR A 218 -3.38 -17.18 26.85
N ARG A 219 -4.57 -16.89 26.31
CA ARG A 219 -5.82 -17.58 26.71
C ARG A 219 -6.27 -18.61 25.69
N VAL A 220 -6.92 -19.67 26.17
CA VAL A 220 -7.51 -20.71 25.33
C VAL A 220 -8.81 -20.21 24.69
N VAL A 221 -8.98 -20.45 23.39
CA VAL A 221 -10.25 -20.20 22.69
C VAL A 221 -11.20 -21.38 22.91
N ASN A 222 -12.39 -21.16 23.48
CA ASN A 222 -13.36 -22.23 23.71
C ASN A 222 -14.82 -21.76 23.62
N GLY A 223 -15.63 -22.47 22.84
CA GLY A 223 -17.09 -22.28 22.74
C GLY A 223 -17.56 -20.89 22.30
N ALA A 224 -18.88 -20.69 22.31
CA ALA A 224 -19.52 -19.38 22.09
C ALA A 224 -19.63 -18.54 23.38
N SER A 225 -19.58 -19.19 24.56
CA SER A 225 -19.67 -18.56 25.87
C SER A 225 -18.39 -18.84 26.67
N PRO A 226 -17.47 -17.86 26.78
CA PRO A 226 -16.16 -18.09 27.37
C PRO A 226 -16.24 -18.16 28.89
N ALA A 227 -15.76 -19.25 29.48
CA ALA A 227 -15.56 -19.34 30.93
C ALA A 227 -14.35 -18.50 31.39
N ALA A 228 -14.08 -18.51 32.70
CA ALA A 228 -12.92 -17.86 33.29
C ALA A 228 -11.60 -18.28 32.59
N GLY A 229 -10.77 -17.30 32.25
CA GLY A 229 -9.49 -17.54 31.54
C GLY A 229 -9.62 -18.00 30.08
N GLN A 230 -10.83 -17.97 29.51
CA GLN A 230 -11.09 -18.30 28.10
C GLN A 230 -11.39 -17.04 27.27
N ILE A 231 -11.35 -17.21 25.95
CA ILE A 231 -11.80 -16.24 24.97
C ILE A 231 -12.74 -16.89 23.95
N ALA A 232 -13.74 -16.14 23.48
CA ALA A 232 -14.63 -16.54 22.39
C ALA A 232 -14.80 -15.40 21.38
N PHE A 233 -15.13 -15.76 20.15
CA PHE A 233 -15.51 -14.83 19.10
C PHE A 233 -16.98 -15.08 18.74
N ALA A 234 -17.87 -14.17 19.12
CA ALA A 234 -19.27 -14.20 18.72
C ALA A 234 -19.46 -13.64 17.30
N SER A 235 -18.60 -12.71 16.88
CA SER A 235 -18.56 -12.13 15.52
C SER A 235 -17.11 -11.83 15.13
N ASN A 236 -16.89 -11.09 14.03
CA ASN A 236 -15.57 -10.60 13.64
C ASN A 236 -14.87 -9.90 14.81
N GLY A 237 -13.54 -9.88 14.78
CA GLY A 237 -12.77 -9.11 15.76
C GLY A 237 -11.35 -9.61 15.91
N GLY A 238 -10.63 -9.05 16.87
CA GLY A 238 -9.27 -9.49 17.14
C GLY A 238 -8.50 -8.56 18.05
N PHE A 239 -7.28 -8.20 17.68
CA PHE A 239 -6.28 -7.65 18.61
C PHE A 239 -5.51 -6.48 18.02
N ALA A 240 -5.10 -5.56 18.88
CA ALA A 240 -4.20 -4.44 18.55
C ALA A 240 -3.11 -4.30 19.62
N ALA A 241 -1.95 -3.73 19.30
CA ALA A 241 -0.83 -3.60 20.24
C ALA A 241 -0.56 -2.13 20.59
N TYR A 242 -0.33 -1.86 21.88
CA TYR A 242 -0.05 -0.53 22.41
C TYR A 242 1.20 -0.54 23.29
N GLY A 243 2.13 0.38 23.02
CA GLY A 243 3.35 0.61 23.79
C GLY A 243 4.50 -0.37 23.57
N ALA A 244 4.25 -1.54 22.97
CA ALA A 244 5.25 -2.51 22.53
C ALA A 244 4.62 -3.47 21.51
N ASP A 245 5.44 -4.17 20.73
CA ASP A 245 4.96 -5.33 19.95
C ASP A 245 4.40 -6.39 20.89
N ARG A 246 3.29 -7.04 20.48
CA ARG A 246 2.55 -7.98 21.33
C ARG A 246 2.32 -9.31 20.66
N VAL A 247 2.35 -10.36 21.46
CA VAL A 247 2.08 -11.73 21.03
C VAL A 247 0.64 -12.13 21.41
N VAL A 248 -0.01 -12.86 20.49
CA VAL A 248 -1.26 -13.58 20.74
C VAL A 248 -1.02 -15.08 20.53
N ASN A 249 -1.36 -15.86 21.56
CA ASN A 249 -1.29 -17.31 21.56
C ASN A 249 -2.55 -17.94 22.20
N PHE A 250 -3.32 -18.68 21.39
CA PHE A 250 -4.56 -19.31 21.83
C PHE A 250 -4.43 -20.69 22.51
N ASN A 251 -3.22 -21.17 22.81
CA ASN A 251 -3.03 -22.49 23.42
C ASN A 251 -2.94 -22.47 24.94
N GLY A 252 -2.97 -21.30 25.55
CA GLY A 252 -2.91 -21.20 27.01
C GLY A 252 -1.57 -21.58 27.63
N THR A 253 -0.51 -21.74 26.83
CA THR A 253 0.87 -21.89 27.32
C THR A 253 1.57 -20.54 27.16
N ASN A 254 2.37 -20.14 28.17
CA ASN A 254 3.12 -18.89 28.17
C ASN A 254 4.36 -18.96 27.26
N SER A 255 4.19 -19.54 26.07
CA SER A 255 5.24 -19.74 25.07
C SER A 255 5.20 -18.60 24.06
N THR A 256 6.34 -17.92 23.92
CA THR A 256 6.58 -16.87 22.93
C THR A 256 7.15 -17.41 21.61
N THR A 257 7.43 -18.72 21.53
CA THR A 257 8.14 -19.34 20.40
C THR A 257 7.36 -20.45 19.69
N SER A 258 6.25 -20.94 20.26
CA SER A 258 5.40 -21.96 19.63
C SER A 258 3.94 -21.85 20.07
N GLY A 259 3.05 -21.63 19.10
CA GLY A 259 1.62 -21.45 19.31
C GLY A 259 0.75 -22.69 19.05
N GLY A 260 1.29 -23.90 18.89
CA GLY A 260 0.55 -25.12 18.47
C GLY A 260 -0.57 -24.87 17.43
N VAL A 261 -1.66 -25.66 17.42
CA VAL A 261 -2.69 -25.60 16.37
C VAL A 261 -4.04 -25.08 16.87
N VAL A 262 -4.59 -24.09 16.14
CA VAL A 262 -5.89 -23.45 16.38
C VAL A 262 -6.75 -23.58 15.11
N ALA A 263 -7.91 -24.20 15.22
CA ALA A 263 -8.83 -24.38 14.10
C ALA A 263 -9.66 -23.11 13.82
N VAL A 264 -9.38 -22.41 12.72
CA VAL A 264 -10.15 -21.24 12.27
C VAL A 264 -11.24 -21.62 11.25
N GLY A 265 -11.34 -22.90 10.85
CA GLY A 265 -12.33 -23.38 9.90
C GLY A 265 -12.62 -24.89 9.88
N SER A 266 -11.92 -25.72 10.67
CA SER A 266 -12.10 -27.17 10.68
C SER A 266 -13.21 -27.62 11.63
N THR A 267 -14.05 -28.58 11.19
CA THR A 267 -15.03 -29.27 12.05
C THR A 267 -14.49 -30.59 12.62
N ALA A 268 -13.22 -30.93 12.34
CA ALA A 268 -12.62 -32.17 12.83
C ALA A 268 -12.43 -32.12 14.34
N THR A 269 -13.24 -32.94 15.03
CA THR A 269 -13.17 -33.27 16.46
C THR A 269 -11.76 -33.69 16.86
N GLY A 270 -11.02 -32.78 17.48
CA GLY A 270 -9.69 -33.05 18.04
C GLY A 270 -8.78 -31.82 18.22
N GLY A 271 -9.04 -30.73 17.50
CA GLY A 271 -8.34 -29.45 17.66
C GLY A 271 -9.23 -28.40 18.32
N LEU A 272 -8.65 -27.57 19.18
CA LEU A 272 -9.30 -26.39 19.70
C LEU A 272 -9.83 -25.52 18.52
N VAL A 273 -11.11 -25.13 18.59
CA VAL A 273 -11.77 -23.94 17.97
C VAL A 273 -12.86 -24.17 16.90
N GLY A 274 -14.09 -23.76 17.25
CA GLY A 274 -15.20 -23.46 16.33
C GLY A 274 -15.68 -22.00 16.38
N SER A 275 -15.19 -21.17 17.31
CA SER A 275 -15.70 -19.79 17.50
C SER A 275 -15.14 -18.78 16.49
N LEU A 276 -13.95 -18.98 15.92
CA LEU A 276 -13.45 -18.15 14.81
C LEU A 276 -13.95 -18.61 13.43
N ASN A 277 -14.67 -19.72 13.35
CA ASN A 277 -15.09 -20.30 12.07
C ASN A 277 -16.00 -19.36 11.29
N GLY A 278 -15.57 -19.01 10.07
CA GLY A 278 -16.30 -18.11 9.16
C GLY A 278 -16.24 -16.63 9.55
N LYS A 279 -15.44 -16.25 10.56
CA LYS A 279 -15.30 -14.88 11.02
C LYS A 279 -13.98 -14.27 10.52
N THR A 280 -13.96 -12.95 10.44
CA THR A 280 -12.74 -12.18 10.10
C THR A 280 -11.92 -11.95 11.36
N LEU A 281 -10.66 -12.39 11.33
CA LEU A 281 -9.68 -12.02 12.35
C LEU A 281 -9.15 -10.62 12.02
N ILE A 282 -9.24 -9.70 12.98
CA ILE A 282 -8.77 -8.32 12.85
C ILE A 282 -7.44 -8.17 13.60
N LEU A 283 -6.41 -7.67 12.92
CA LEU A 283 -5.12 -7.32 13.53
C LEU A 283 -4.89 -5.81 13.38
N GLY A 284 -4.45 -5.17 14.45
CA GLY A 284 -4.25 -3.73 14.50
C GLY A 284 -5.54 -2.93 14.68
N ALA A 285 -5.36 -1.63 14.92
CA ALA A 285 -6.39 -0.60 15.02
C ALA A 285 -5.79 0.72 14.54
N THR A 286 -6.64 1.68 14.16
CA THR A 286 -6.17 2.97 13.61
C THR A 286 -5.35 3.81 14.58
N ASP A 287 -5.50 3.56 15.88
CA ASP A 287 -4.74 4.19 16.96
C ASP A 287 -3.70 3.24 17.59
N ALA A 288 -3.53 2.03 17.05
CA ALA A 288 -2.51 1.09 17.50
C ALA A 288 -1.12 1.66 17.22
N THR A 289 -0.17 1.39 18.11
CA THR A 289 1.18 1.97 18.02
C THR A 289 2.24 0.96 17.60
N HIS A 290 1.91 -0.33 17.63
CA HIS A 290 2.86 -1.43 17.50
C HIS A 290 2.22 -2.65 16.82
N LYS A 291 3.04 -3.66 16.51
CA LYS A 291 2.64 -4.88 15.82
C LYS A 291 1.98 -5.89 16.75
N VAL A 292 0.96 -6.61 16.26
CA VAL A 292 0.46 -7.85 16.87
C VAL A 292 0.98 -9.07 16.10
N THR A 293 1.60 -10.02 16.77
CA THR A 293 2.04 -11.30 16.20
C THR A 293 1.17 -12.46 16.71
N VAL A 294 0.53 -13.19 15.80
CA VAL A 294 -0.21 -14.43 16.09
C VAL A 294 0.72 -15.63 15.89
N LEU A 295 1.01 -16.36 16.97
CA LEU A 295 1.94 -17.51 16.94
C LEU A 295 1.31 -18.83 16.51
N ASN A 296 -0.02 -18.92 16.59
CA ASN A 296 -0.72 -20.18 16.39
C ASN A 296 -0.77 -20.58 14.91
N THR A 297 -0.68 -21.87 14.63
CA THR A 297 -1.12 -22.42 13.35
C THR A 297 -2.63 -22.21 13.23
N LEU A 298 -3.09 -21.62 12.13
CA LEU A 298 -4.49 -21.36 11.83
C LEU A 298 -4.96 -22.30 10.72
N ASP A 299 -5.81 -23.27 11.05
CA ASP A 299 -6.44 -24.16 10.07
C ASP A 299 -7.71 -23.52 9.50
N PHE A 300 -7.74 -23.23 8.21
CA PHE A 300 -8.84 -22.55 7.51
C PHE A 300 -9.98 -23.50 7.11
N GLY A 301 -9.89 -24.79 7.40
CA GLY A 301 -10.91 -25.76 7.01
C GLY A 301 -10.93 -25.98 5.51
N THR A 302 -12.13 -25.96 4.92
CA THR A 302 -12.38 -26.22 3.50
C THR A 302 -12.62 -24.97 2.66
N GLY A 303 -12.57 -23.77 3.25
CA GLY A 303 -12.85 -22.53 2.52
C GLY A 303 -11.88 -21.41 2.88
N SER A 304 -11.72 -20.45 1.98
CA SER A 304 -10.87 -19.28 2.23
C SER A 304 -11.34 -18.49 3.46
N ARG A 305 -10.42 -17.82 4.14
CA ARG A 305 -10.72 -16.99 5.33
C ARG A 305 -10.15 -15.60 5.18
N SER A 306 -10.76 -14.64 5.87
CA SER A 306 -10.31 -13.25 5.85
C SER A 306 -9.50 -12.88 7.09
N ILE A 307 -8.41 -12.16 6.85
CA ILE A 307 -7.66 -11.45 7.88
C ILE A 307 -7.70 -9.97 7.50
N GLN A 308 -8.31 -9.15 8.35
CA GLN A 308 -8.30 -7.70 8.20
C GLN A 308 -7.13 -7.15 8.99
N VAL A 309 -6.37 -6.23 8.39
CA VAL A 309 -5.33 -5.49 9.10
C VAL A 309 -5.61 -4.00 9.01
N ASN A 310 -5.84 -3.38 10.16
CA ASN A 310 -6.03 -1.93 10.25
C ASN A 310 -4.67 -1.26 10.42
N ASP A 311 -4.48 -0.17 9.70
CA ASP A 311 -3.22 0.59 9.66
C ASP A 311 -3.10 1.46 10.91
N GLY A 312 -2.13 1.16 11.75
CA GLY A 312 -1.71 1.95 12.90
C GLY A 312 -0.39 2.67 12.63
N ALA A 313 0.38 2.95 13.68
CA ALA A 313 1.67 3.64 13.52
C ALA A 313 2.84 2.71 13.14
N ALA A 314 2.67 1.38 13.23
CA ALA A 314 3.73 0.42 12.99
C ALA A 314 3.91 0.16 11.49
N ALA A 315 5.16 -0.03 11.03
CA ALA A 315 5.40 -0.39 9.62
C ALA A 315 4.81 -1.76 9.23
N VAL A 316 4.64 -2.65 10.22
CA VAL A 316 3.90 -3.91 10.11
C VAL A 316 2.92 -3.96 11.28
N ASP A 317 1.62 -3.90 11.01
CA ASP A 317 0.59 -3.86 12.06
C ASP A 317 0.23 -5.25 12.58
N GLY A 318 0.25 -6.24 11.68
CA GLY A 318 -0.09 -7.62 12.00
C GLY A 318 0.91 -8.59 11.43
N GLU A 319 1.24 -9.64 12.18
CA GLU A 319 2.04 -10.77 11.72
C GLU A 319 1.33 -12.08 12.07
N VAL A 320 1.32 -13.02 11.13
CA VAL A 320 1.03 -14.42 11.42
C VAL A 320 2.31 -15.23 11.22
N SER A 321 2.90 -15.67 12.33
CA SER A 321 4.12 -16.47 12.34
C SER A 321 3.86 -17.97 12.46
N GLY A 322 2.68 -18.34 12.97
CA GLY A 322 2.19 -19.71 12.84
C GLY A 322 1.80 -20.07 11.41
N ARG A 323 1.66 -21.38 11.13
CA ARG A 323 1.27 -21.87 9.81
C ARG A 323 -0.20 -21.58 9.50
N LEU A 324 -0.50 -21.03 8.33
CA LEU A 324 -1.82 -21.04 7.72
C LEU A 324 -1.95 -22.32 6.88
N GLN A 325 -2.99 -23.12 7.12
CA GLN A 325 -3.19 -24.40 6.41
C GLN A 325 -4.66 -24.68 6.09
N PRO A 326 -4.96 -25.44 5.03
CA PRO A 326 -6.27 -26.07 4.89
C PRO A 326 -6.42 -27.25 5.85
N GLN A 327 -7.66 -27.69 6.04
CA GLN A 327 -7.93 -29.05 6.52
C GLN A 327 -7.49 -30.05 5.44
N SER A 328 -7.14 -31.30 5.80
CA SER A 328 -6.60 -32.30 4.87
C SER A 328 -7.43 -32.56 3.60
N SER A 329 -8.73 -32.27 3.61
CA SER A 329 -9.65 -32.38 2.46
C SER A 329 -9.92 -31.06 1.73
N GLY A 330 -9.40 -29.93 2.22
CA GLY A 330 -9.65 -28.61 1.66
C GLY A 330 -8.88 -28.38 0.37
N THR A 331 -9.59 -28.14 -0.73
CA THR A 331 -9.03 -27.73 -2.02
C THR A 331 -9.35 -26.26 -2.28
N GLY A 332 -8.42 -25.50 -2.87
CA GLY A 332 -8.64 -24.09 -3.19
C GLY A 332 -8.78 -23.17 -1.96
N VAL A 333 -8.25 -23.57 -0.81
CA VAL A 333 -8.33 -22.81 0.44
C VAL A 333 -7.30 -21.69 0.44
N GLY A 334 -7.78 -20.45 0.36
CA GLY A 334 -6.97 -19.25 0.26
C GLY A 334 -7.07 -18.30 1.45
N LEU A 335 -6.45 -17.13 1.30
CA LEU A 335 -6.49 -16.03 2.25
C LEU A 335 -7.08 -14.79 1.58
N ILE A 336 -7.93 -14.06 2.29
CA ILE A 336 -8.46 -12.76 1.88
C ILE A 336 -7.95 -11.69 2.86
N LYS A 337 -6.92 -10.94 2.44
CA LYS A 337 -6.39 -9.80 3.19
C LYS A 337 -7.21 -8.53 2.88
N THR A 338 -7.76 -7.93 3.92
CA THR A 338 -8.49 -6.65 3.87
C THR A 338 -7.88 -5.63 4.84
N GLY A 339 -8.42 -4.40 4.85
CA GLY A 339 -7.89 -3.29 5.65
C GLY A 339 -6.59 -2.72 5.09
N THR A 340 -6.31 -1.47 5.42
CA THR A 340 -5.22 -0.68 4.83
C THR A 340 -3.83 -1.03 5.37
N GLY A 341 -3.74 -1.69 6.52
CA GLY A 341 -2.47 -1.98 7.18
C GLY A 341 -1.69 -3.12 6.54
N THR A 342 -0.48 -3.33 7.06
CA THR A 342 0.50 -4.30 6.55
C THR A 342 0.46 -5.61 7.32
N LEU A 343 0.26 -6.73 6.60
CA LEU A 343 0.32 -8.09 7.14
C LEU A 343 1.65 -8.76 6.80
N ALA A 344 2.44 -9.15 7.79
CA ALA A 344 3.55 -10.08 7.59
C ALA A 344 3.05 -11.53 7.69
N LEU A 345 3.39 -12.36 6.70
CA LEU A 345 3.27 -13.81 6.80
C LEU A 345 4.69 -14.36 6.92
N SER A 346 5.03 -14.90 8.09
CA SER A 346 6.37 -15.45 8.39
C SER A 346 6.34 -16.97 8.62
N GLY A 347 5.16 -17.55 8.82
CA GLY A 347 4.98 -18.99 8.97
C GLY A 347 5.15 -19.81 7.67
N PRO A 348 5.49 -21.11 7.78
CA PRO A 348 5.56 -22.05 6.66
C PRO A 348 4.15 -22.50 6.28
N ASN A 349 3.47 -21.71 5.44
CA ASN A 349 2.07 -21.89 5.09
C ASN A 349 1.89 -23.02 4.06
N THR A 350 0.70 -23.63 4.05
CA THR A 350 0.30 -24.70 3.12
C THR A 350 -1.05 -24.45 2.46
N LEU A 351 -1.55 -23.20 2.50
CA LEU A 351 -2.73 -22.75 1.75
C LEU A 351 -2.59 -23.10 0.26
N ASN A 352 -3.60 -23.73 -0.32
CA ASN A 352 -3.59 -24.26 -1.68
C ASN A 352 -4.57 -23.55 -2.63
N GLY A 353 -5.16 -22.44 -2.19
CA GLY A 353 -5.99 -21.54 -2.99
C GLY A 353 -5.34 -20.18 -3.24
N THR A 354 -6.15 -19.26 -3.77
CA THR A 354 -5.74 -17.88 -4.07
C THR A 354 -5.40 -17.09 -2.80
N ILE A 355 -4.29 -16.37 -2.82
CA ILE A 355 -4.04 -15.30 -1.85
C ILE A 355 -4.56 -13.99 -2.44
N ALA A 356 -5.70 -13.51 -1.94
CA ALA A 356 -6.34 -12.27 -2.38
C ALA A 356 -5.97 -11.12 -1.43
N ILE A 357 -5.25 -10.12 -1.96
CA ILE A 357 -4.90 -8.88 -1.27
C ILE A 357 -5.84 -7.79 -1.76
N GLN A 358 -6.95 -7.57 -1.05
CA GLN A 358 -7.97 -6.60 -1.47
C GLN A 358 -7.62 -5.17 -1.05
N ALA A 359 -6.83 -5.00 0.01
CA ALA A 359 -6.35 -3.70 0.50
C ALA A 359 -5.05 -3.86 1.32
N GLY A 360 -4.28 -2.77 1.41
CA GLY A 360 -3.03 -2.71 2.16
C GLY A 360 -1.92 -3.55 1.54
N GLN A 361 -1.04 -4.09 2.38
CA GLN A 361 0.15 -4.85 1.94
C GLN A 361 0.24 -6.23 2.62
N ILE A 362 0.82 -7.20 1.90
CA ILE A 362 1.38 -8.43 2.50
C ILE A 362 2.90 -8.44 2.33
N ASN A 363 3.63 -8.69 3.42
CA ASN A 363 5.08 -8.92 3.45
C ASN A 363 5.39 -10.43 3.51
N VAL A 364 6.28 -10.91 2.64
CA VAL A 364 6.74 -12.31 2.62
C VAL A 364 8.22 -12.46 2.29
N ALA A 365 8.89 -13.40 2.97
CA ALA A 365 10.27 -13.76 2.65
C ALA A 365 10.38 -14.94 1.66
N THR A 366 9.33 -15.76 1.54
CA THR A 366 9.29 -16.92 0.63
C THR A 366 7.99 -16.95 -0.18
N ILE A 367 8.09 -17.24 -1.47
CA ILE A 367 6.94 -17.24 -2.41
C ILE A 367 6.81 -18.51 -3.26
N VAL A 368 7.70 -19.47 -3.10
CA VAL A 368 7.68 -20.73 -3.87
C VAL A 368 6.30 -21.41 -3.79
N ASP A 369 5.84 -22.00 -4.90
CA ASP A 369 4.50 -22.60 -5.04
C ASP A 369 4.51 -24.13 -5.11
N THR A 370 5.69 -24.75 -5.17
CA THR A 370 5.85 -26.21 -5.18
C THR A 370 5.99 -26.84 -3.80
N VAL A 371 6.29 -26.03 -2.78
CA VAL A 371 6.51 -26.43 -1.39
C VAL A 371 5.97 -25.36 -0.46
N SER A 372 5.89 -25.68 0.83
CA SER A 372 5.47 -24.73 1.86
C SER A 372 6.30 -23.45 1.81
N SER A 373 5.62 -22.30 1.78
CA SER A 373 6.19 -20.95 1.74
C SER A 373 5.33 -19.99 2.54
N ASN A 374 5.72 -18.72 2.66
CA ASN A 374 4.90 -17.71 3.33
C ASN A 374 3.58 -17.42 2.59
N LEU A 375 3.47 -17.72 1.29
CA LEU A 375 2.19 -17.64 0.55
C LEU A 375 1.49 -18.99 0.37
N GLY A 376 2.00 -20.06 0.98
CA GLY A 376 1.43 -21.41 0.83
C GLY A 376 1.92 -22.15 -0.41
N ILE A 377 1.11 -23.05 -0.94
CA ILE A 377 1.36 -23.83 -2.18
C ILE A 377 0.35 -23.51 -3.30
N GLY A 378 -0.51 -22.50 -3.10
CA GLY A 378 -1.46 -22.05 -4.12
C GLY A 378 -0.77 -21.43 -5.33
N THR A 379 -1.49 -21.33 -6.45
CA THR A 379 -0.93 -20.90 -7.74
C THR A 379 -1.24 -19.45 -8.10
N THR A 380 -2.05 -18.73 -7.33
CA THR A 380 -2.49 -17.36 -7.69
C THR A 380 -2.36 -16.40 -6.51
N VAL A 381 -1.87 -15.19 -6.81
CA VAL A 381 -1.96 -14.03 -5.92
C VAL A 381 -2.80 -12.97 -6.64
N ALA A 382 -3.99 -12.70 -6.13
CA ALA A 382 -4.88 -11.66 -6.64
C ALA A 382 -4.66 -10.36 -5.86
N ILE A 383 -4.39 -9.25 -6.55
CA ILE A 383 -4.00 -7.98 -5.93
C ILE A 383 -4.93 -6.86 -6.40
N GLY A 384 -5.47 -6.13 -5.43
CA GLY A 384 -6.44 -5.06 -5.62
C GLY A 384 -7.89 -5.58 -5.55
N SER A 385 -8.82 -4.66 -5.32
CA SER A 385 -10.26 -4.95 -5.32
C SER A 385 -11.03 -3.70 -5.68
N THR A 386 -11.86 -3.76 -6.72
CA THR A 386 -12.60 -2.59 -7.23
C THR A 386 -11.65 -1.40 -7.46
N THR A 387 -11.88 -0.26 -6.82
CA THR A 387 -11.04 0.94 -6.91
C THR A 387 -9.84 0.92 -5.96
N THR A 388 -9.78 -0.04 -5.04
CA THR A 388 -8.74 -0.14 -4.01
C THR A 388 -7.50 -0.83 -4.54
N SER A 389 -6.36 -0.13 -4.50
CA SER A 389 -5.04 -0.70 -4.75
C SER A 389 -4.55 -1.54 -3.58
N ALA A 390 -3.66 -2.50 -3.87
CA ALA A 390 -3.01 -3.31 -2.86
C ALA A 390 -1.59 -3.71 -3.29
N SER A 391 -0.80 -4.20 -2.32
CA SER A 391 0.61 -4.54 -2.56
C SER A 391 1.00 -5.92 -2.04
N LEU A 392 1.84 -6.59 -2.82
CA LEU A 392 2.69 -7.69 -2.35
C LEU A 392 4.13 -7.17 -2.25
N ASN A 393 4.75 -7.35 -1.10
CA ASN A 393 6.13 -6.99 -0.85
C ASN A 393 6.94 -8.23 -0.49
N TYR A 394 7.92 -8.55 -1.33
CA TYR A 394 8.86 -9.61 -1.12
C TYR A 394 10.10 -9.07 -0.40
N THR A 395 10.47 -9.71 0.71
CA THR A 395 11.57 -9.29 1.59
C THR A 395 12.68 -10.35 1.67
N GLY A 396 12.58 -11.42 0.89
CA GLY A 396 13.51 -12.55 0.91
C GLY A 396 14.77 -12.33 0.07
N THR A 397 15.63 -13.35 0.04
CA THR A 397 16.94 -13.32 -0.64
C THR A 397 16.92 -13.94 -2.04
N GLY A 398 15.73 -14.12 -2.63
CA GLY A 398 15.53 -14.59 -4.01
C GLY A 398 14.69 -15.86 -4.10
N ASN A 399 13.71 -15.88 -5.00
CA ASN A 399 12.87 -17.02 -5.34
C ASN A 399 12.38 -16.93 -6.79
N THR A 400 12.18 -18.09 -7.41
CA THR A 400 11.39 -18.22 -8.64
C THR A 400 10.05 -18.86 -8.30
N THR A 401 8.97 -18.38 -8.90
CA THR A 401 7.62 -18.92 -8.70
C THR A 401 6.84 -18.97 -10.01
N ALA A 402 6.00 -19.99 -10.16
CA ALA A 402 5.03 -20.10 -11.24
C ALA A 402 3.65 -19.56 -10.84
N ARG A 403 3.57 -18.79 -9.74
CA ARG A 403 2.32 -18.11 -9.38
C ARG A 403 1.90 -17.11 -10.45
N VAL A 404 0.61 -17.14 -10.77
CA VAL A 404 -0.07 -16.10 -11.52
C VAL A 404 -0.27 -14.91 -10.59
N VAL A 405 0.18 -13.73 -11.01
CA VAL A 405 -0.26 -12.47 -10.42
C VAL A 405 -1.51 -12.02 -11.17
N ASP A 406 -2.62 -11.92 -10.45
CA ASP A 406 -3.88 -11.42 -10.99
C ASP A 406 -4.13 -9.98 -10.53
N MET A 407 -4.26 -9.06 -11.47
CA MET A 407 -4.64 -7.67 -11.20
C MET A 407 -6.17 -7.58 -11.08
N ALA A 408 -6.66 -7.89 -9.87
CA ALA A 408 -8.08 -8.12 -9.59
C ALA A 408 -8.90 -6.83 -9.36
N GLY A 409 -8.27 -5.70 -9.02
CA GLY A 409 -8.95 -4.41 -8.92
C GLY A 409 -9.46 -3.92 -10.28
N THR A 410 -10.55 -3.15 -10.36
CA THR A 410 -11.04 -2.49 -11.58
C THR A 410 -10.20 -1.27 -11.93
N THR A 411 -10.07 -0.30 -11.02
CA THR A 411 -9.13 0.84 -11.14
C THR A 411 -8.03 0.82 -10.09
N GLY A 412 -8.23 0.04 -9.01
CA GLY A 412 -7.19 -0.26 -8.04
C GLY A 412 -6.06 -1.08 -8.67
N GLY A 413 -4.90 -0.46 -8.85
CA GLY A 413 -3.70 -1.10 -9.39
C GLY A 413 -3.05 -2.10 -8.42
N ALA A 414 -2.33 -3.07 -8.97
CA ALA A 414 -1.51 -4.00 -8.21
C ALA A 414 -0.09 -3.42 -8.04
N THR A 415 0.48 -3.52 -6.84
CA THR A 415 1.88 -3.15 -6.59
C THR A 415 2.71 -4.35 -6.19
N LEU A 416 3.77 -4.65 -6.96
CA LEU A 416 4.78 -5.65 -6.61
C LEU A 416 6.04 -4.94 -6.13
N THR A 417 6.49 -5.26 -4.93
CA THR A 417 7.70 -4.67 -4.34
C THR A 417 8.73 -5.77 -4.08
N GLN A 418 9.97 -5.55 -4.52
CA GLN A 418 11.14 -6.36 -4.18
C GLN A 418 12.03 -5.60 -3.20
N SER A 419 11.76 -5.75 -1.90
CA SER A 419 12.52 -5.11 -0.81
C SER A 419 13.57 -6.03 -0.19
N GLY A 420 13.79 -7.21 -0.77
CA GLY A 420 14.79 -8.18 -0.32
C GLY A 420 16.21 -7.60 -0.29
N PRO A 421 17.04 -8.03 0.67
CA PRO A 421 18.41 -7.53 0.82
C PRO A 421 19.37 -8.10 -0.25
N SER A 422 18.92 -9.06 -1.07
CA SER A 422 19.65 -9.62 -2.20
C SER A 422 18.75 -10.49 -3.07
N GLY A 423 19.26 -10.91 -4.22
CA GLY A 423 18.72 -12.01 -5.02
C GLY A 423 17.53 -11.66 -5.91
N LEU A 424 17.17 -12.64 -6.74
CA LEU A 424 16.16 -12.50 -7.80
C LEU A 424 14.78 -12.97 -7.34
N LEU A 425 13.77 -12.10 -7.43
CA LEU A 425 12.36 -12.49 -7.41
C LEU A 425 11.86 -12.65 -8.84
N LYS A 426 11.56 -13.88 -9.26
CA LYS A 426 11.14 -14.18 -10.64
C LYS A 426 9.74 -14.79 -10.69
N PHE A 427 8.87 -14.20 -11.52
CA PHE A 427 7.58 -14.77 -11.90
C PHE A 427 7.64 -15.35 -13.30
N THR A 428 7.29 -16.63 -13.46
CA THR A 428 7.38 -17.34 -14.76
C THR A 428 6.05 -17.48 -15.48
N SER A 429 4.94 -17.48 -14.76
CA SER A 429 3.60 -17.58 -15.35
C SER A 429 3.09 -16.25 -15.87
N ASN A 430 2.27 -16.30 -16.93
CA ASN A 430 1.56 -15.14 -17.42
C ASN A 430 0.70 -14.52 -16.32
N PHE A 431 0.66 -13.20 -16.29
CA PHE A 431 -0.22 -12.46 -15.40
C PHE A 431 -1.64 -12.45 -15.97
N THR A 432 -2.61 -12.26 -15.10
CA THR A 432 -4.00 -12.03 -15.47
C THR A 432 -4.45 -10.65 -15.01
N ALA A 433 -5.53 -10.15 -15.60
CA ALA A 433 -6.15 -8.88 -15.23
C ALA A 433 -7.66 -9.10 -15.13
N THR A 434 -8.14 -9.84 -14.13
CA THR A 434 -9.58 -10.19 -14.04
C THR A 434 -10.47 -8.99 -13.75
N GLY A 435 -9.95 -7.94 -13.10
CA GLY A 435 -10.70 -6.73 -12.80
C GLY A 435 -10.97 -5.87 -14.04
N ALA A 436 -12.24 -5.72 -14.42
CA ALA A 436 -12.66 -4.93 -15.58
C ALA A 436 -12.56 -3.42 -15.32
N GLY A 437 -11.42 -2.83 -15.67
CA GLY A 437 -11.20 -1.39 -15.66
C GLY A 437 -9.74 -1.04 -15.98
N SER A 438 -9.49 0.18 -16.43
CA SER A 438 -8.12 0.66 -16.63
C SER A 438 -7.40 0.78 -15.30
N LYS A 439 -6.19 0.22 -15.22
CA LYS A 439 -5.40 0.15 -13.99
C LYS A 439 -3.91 0.26 -14.29
N THR A 440 -3.12 0.39 -13.24
CA THR A 440 -1.65 0.41 -13.32
C THR A 440 -1.08 -0.75 -12.52
N LEU A 441 -0.20 -1.53 -13.13
CA LEU A 441 0.72 -2.42 -12.43
C LEU A 441 1.93 -1.58 -12.01
N THR A 442 2.22 -1.51 -10.72
CA THR A 442 3.37 -0.78 -10.18
C THR A 442 4.44 -1.77 -9.72
N LEU A 443 5.66 -1.56 -10.19
CA LEU A 443 6.86 -2.29 -9.77
C LEU A 443 7.72 -1.38 -8.90
N ASN A 444 8.05 -1.83 -7.70
CA ASN A 444 8.92 -1.16 -6.73
C ASN A 444 10.07 -2.07 -6.32
N GLY A 445 11.15 -1.51 -5.79
CA GLY A 445 12.23 -2.31 -5.25
C GLY A 445 13.25 -1.54 -4.43
N SER A 446 14.26 -2.26 -3.96
CA SER A 446 15.47 -1.76 -3.31
C SER A 446 16.70 -2.00 -4.19
N ASP A 447 17.81 -1.31 -3.91
CA ASP A 447 19.04 -1.41 -4.72
C ASP A 447 19.76 -2.76 -4.63
N LEU A 448 19.36 -3.63 -3.71
CA LEU A 448 20.07 -4.88 -3.43
C LEU A 448 19.41 -6.11 -4.07
N GLY A 449 18.09 -6.08 -4.24
CA GLY A 449 17.32 -7.15 -4.88
C GLY A 449 16.92 -6.81 -6.32
N SER A 450 16.68 -7.83 -7.14
CA SER A 450 16.12 -7.66 -8.49
C SER A 450 14.80 -8.40 -8.66
N GLY A 451 13.91 -7.84 -9.46
CA GLY A 451 12.67 -8.48 -9.89
C GLY A 451 12.75 -8.86 -11.36
N GLU A 452 12.13 -9.99 -11.74
CA GLU A 452 11.94 -10.38 -13.13
C GLU A 452 10.52 -10.91 -13.36
N ILE A 453 9.89 -10.45 -14.44
CA ILE A 453 8.63 -10.97 -14.94
C ILE A 453 8.92 -11.59 -16.31
N SER A 454 8.97 -12.93 -16.34
CA SER A 454 9.13 -13.71 -17.56
C SER A 454 7.80 -14.09 -18.19
N GLY A 455 6.72 -14.09 -17.41
CA GLY A 455 5.37 -14.20 -17.93
C GLY A 455 4.92 -12.95 -18.69
N ILE A 456 3.87 -13.10 -19.47
CA ILE A 456 3.24 -12.01 -20.22
C ILE A 456 2.34 -11.18 -19.28
N ILE A 457 2.53 -9.86 -19.28
CA ILE A 457 1.62 -8.86 -18.71
C ILE A 457 0.58 -8.50 -19.78
N VAL A 458 -0.70 -8.53 -19.37
CA VAL A 458 -1.86 -8.44 -20.24
C VAL A 458 -2.76 -7.27 -19.88
N ASP A 459 -3.65 -6.89 -20.80
CA ASP A 459 -4.85 -6.11 -20.49
C ASP A 459 -5.97 -7.03 -19.98
N ASN A 460 -6.97 -6.45 -19.31
CA ASN A 460 -8.25 -7.14 -19.12
C ASN A 460 -9.01 -7.27 -20.45
N SER A 461 -9.03 -6.18 -21.23
CA SER A 461 -9.65 -6.08 -22.55
C SER A 461 -9.08 -4.87 -23.31
N GLY A 462 -9.41 -4.70 -24.59
CA GLY A 462 -8.96 -3.54 -25.38
C GLY A 462 -9.43 -2.17 -24.83
N THR A 463 -10.50 -2.13 -24.04
CA THR A 463 -10.96 -0.91 -23.35
C THR A 463 -10.34 -0.79 -21.95
N ASN A 464 -10.22 -1.92 -21.24
CA ASN A 464 -9.72 -1.99 -19.87
C ASN A 464 -8.21 -2.27 -19.86
N ARG A 465 -7.45 -1.23 -20.19
CA ARG A 465 -6.00 -1.29 -20.41
C ARG A 465 -5.20 -1.34 -19.11
N THR A 466 -4.13 -2.12 -19.11
CA THR A 466 -3.10 -2.14 -18.06
C THR A 466 -1.97 -1.19 -18.46
N SER A 467 -1.72 -0.18 -17.62
CA SER A 467 -0.49 0.62 -17.68
C SER A 467 0.56 0.03 -16.76
N LEU A 468 1.83 0.36 -16.98
CA LEU A 468 2.94 -0.09 -16.16
C LEU A 468 3.68 1.11 -15.55
N ALA A 469 3.94 1.06 -14.25
CA ALA A 469 4.77 2.03 -13.56
C ALA A 469 5.95 1.35 -12.88
N LYS A 470 7.16 1.90 -13.02
CA LYS A 470 8.33 1.56 -12.22
C LYS A 470 8.70 2.74 -11.33
N SER A 471 8.73 2.51 -10.03
CA SER A 471 9.13 3.47 -9.00
C SER A 471 10.05 2.81 -7.96
N GLY A 472 10.52 3.58 -6.98
CA GLY A 472 11.54 3.11 -6.03
C GLY A 472 12.88 2.83 -6.71
N THR A 473 13.84 2.30 -5.96
CA THR A 473 15.19 2.02 -6.48
C THR A 473 15.27 0.60 -7.07
N GLY A 474 16.48 0.08 -7.32
CA GLY A 474 16.65 -1.28 -7.84
C GLY A 474 16.18 -1.53 -9.28
N THR A 475 16.28 -2.80 -9.70
CA THR A 475 16.01 -3.24 -11.08
C THR A 475 14.81 -4.19 -11.17
N TRP A 476 13.93 -3.92 -12.13
CA TRP A 476 12.96 -4.90 -12.64
C TRP A 476 13.25 -5.25 -14.10
N ILE A 477 13.23 -6.53 -14.44
CA ILE A 477 13.44 -7.06 -15.80
C ILE A 477 12.12 -7.60 -16.34
N LEU A 478 11.74 -7.17 -17.54
CA LEU A 478 10.64 -7.76 -18.30
C LEU A 478 11.22 -8.64 -19.40
N SER A 479 11.12 -9.95 -19.24
CA SER A 479 11.64 -10.95 -20.19
C SER A 479 10.54 -11.69 -20.95
N GLY A 480 9.27 -11.40 -20.66
CA GLY A 480 8.12 -11.85 -21.46
C GLY A 480 7.78 -10.91 -22.62
N LEU A 481 7.22 -11.45 -23.70
CA LEU A 481 6.61 -10.68 -24.80
C LEU A 481 5.25 -10.13 -24.37
N ASN A 482 5.27 -8.98 -23.70
CA ASN A 482 4.10 -8.38 -23.07
C ASN A 482 3.08 -7.85 -24.10
N THR A 483 1.79 -7.96 -23.78
CA THR A 483 0.68 -7.59 -24.67
C THR A 483 -0.18 -6.44 -24.17
N PHE A 484 0.01 -5.98 -22.92
CA PHE A 484 -0.71 -4.84 -22.37
C PHE A 484 -0.65 -3.61 -23.29
N THR A 485 -1.69 -2.77 -23.26
CA THR A 485 -1.82 -1.61 -24.14
C THR A 485 -1.69 -0.22 -23.53
N GLY A 486 -1.58 -0.14 -22.22
CA GLY A 486 -1.36 1.12 -21.50
C GLY A 486 0.05 1.69 -21.67
N ASN A 487 0.22 2.89 -21.13
CA ASN A 487 1.49 3.61 -21.11
C ASN A 487 2.46 2.98 -20.10
N VAL A 488 3.76 3.25 -20.30
CA VAL A 488 4.81 2.89 -19.35
C VAL A 488 5.39 4.15 -18.74
N THR A 489 5.53 4.20 -17.41
CA THR A 489 6.17 5.33 -16.69
C THR A 489 7.26 4.82 -15.77
N ILE A 490 8.46 5.36 -15.88
CA ILE A 490 9.62 4.99 -15.06
C ILE A 490 10.06 6.23 -14.30
N SER A 491 9.89 6.24 -12.98
CA SER A 491 10.20 7.40 -12.12
C SER A 491 11.27 7.11 -11.07
N GLY A 492 11.83 5.89 -11.06
CA GLY A 492 12.89 5.50 -10.13
C GLY A 492 13.52 4.17 -10.52
N GLY A 493 14.83 4.02 -10.28
CA GLY A 493 15.56 2.76 -10.53
C GLY A 493 15.55 2.36 -12.01
N ILE A 494 15.75 1.07 -12.28
CA ILE A 494 15.89 0.53 -13.64
C ILE A 494 14.69 -0.35 -14.01
N LEU A 495 14.04 -0.05 -15.14
CA LEU A 495 13.18 -1.01 -15.84
C LEU A 495 13.94 -1.53 -17.07
N ALA A 496 14.18 -2.84 -17.11
CA ALA A 496 14.98 -3.48 -18.14
C ALA A 496 14.11 -4.29 -19.12
N ALA A 497 14.26 -4.03 -20.42
CA ALA A 497 13.68 -4.81 -21.51
C ALA A 497 14.58 -6.00 -21.83
N GLY A 498 14.20 -7.19 -21.37
CA GLY A 498 15.02 -8.41 -21.42
C GLY A 498 14.74 -9.36 -22.58
N VAL A 499 13.87 -8.99 -23.53
CA VAL A 499 13.50 -9.85 -24.67
C VAL A 499 13.41 -9.08 -25.98
N THR A 500 13.84 -9.73 -27.07
CA THR A 500 13.69 -9.25 -28.46
C THR A 500 12.21 -9.18 -28.83
N GLY A 501 11.77 -8.04 -29.37
CA GLY A 501 10.40 -7.88 -29.85
C GLY A 501 10.12 -8.66 -31.13
N ASN A 502 8.84 -8.90 -31.41
CA ASN A 502 8.37 -9.55 -32.64
C ASN A 502 7.67 -8.58 -33.61
N GLY A 503 7.72 -7.27 -33.33
CA GLY A 503 7.07 -6.22 -34.11
C GLY A 503 5.61 -5.95 -33.73
N THR A 504 4.94 -6.86 -33.01
CA THR A 504 3.59 -6.64 -32.46
C THR A 504 3.62 -6.48 -30.93
N SER A 505 4.49 -7.26 -30.27
CA SER A 505 4.71 -7.28 -28.83
C SER A 505 6.19 -7.12 -28.52
N SER A 506 6.47 -6.54 -27.36
CA SER A 506 7.81 -6.29 -26.84
C SER A 506 7.87 -6.52 -25.34
N ALA A 507 9.05 -6.46 -24.75
CA ALA A 507 9.20 -6.36 -23.31
C ALA A 507 8.38 -5.21 -22.69
N MET A 508 8.13 -4.13 -23.43
CA MET A 508 7.44 -2.93 -22.94
C MET A 508 5.94 -2.88 -23.33
N GLY A 509 5.36 -4.03 -23.70
CA GLY A 509 3.97 -4.15 -24.13
C GLY A 509 3.82 -4.18 -25.65
N SER A 510 2.58 -4.05 -26.11
CA SER A 510 2.29 -4.00 -27.55
C SER A 510 2.94 -2.78 -28.23
N VAL A 511 3.49 -3.02 -29.42
CA VAL A 511 4.28 -2.06 -30.21
C VAL A 511 3.31 -1.18 -30.99
N SER A 512 3.18 0.10 -30.60
CA SER A 512 2.23 1.04 -31.21
C SER A 512 2.63 2.48 -30.93
N ASN A 513 2.44 3.36 -31.90
CA ASN A 513 2.69 4.81 -31.78
C ASN A 513 1.63 5.58 -30.97
N THR A 514 0.54 4.93 -30.54
CA THR A 514 -0.52 5.60 -29.76
C THR A 514 -0.27 5.60 -28.26
N ARG A 515 0.85 5.03 -27.82
CA ARG A 515 1.25 4.99 -26.41
C ARG A 515 2.61 5.64 -26.20
N THR A 516 2.83 6.06 -24.96
CA THR A 516 4.08 6.68 -24.54
C THR A 516 4.79 5.81 -23.50
N ILE A 517 6.11 5.71 -23.65
CA ILE A 517 7.02 5.24 -22.61
C ILE A 517 7.74 6.46 -22.07
N THR A 518 7.45 6.81 -20.82
CA THR A 518 8.01 7.99 -20.14
C THR A 518 9.08 7.57 -19.15
N VAL A 519 10.24 8.22 -19.21
CA VAL A 519 11.35 8.06 -18.27
C VAL A 519 11.59 9.39 -17.57
N ASN A 520 11.09 9.51 -16.35
CA ASN A 520 11.23 10.70 -15.53
C ASN A 520 12.61 10.75 -14.84
N ALA A 521 12.96 11.90 -14.27
CA ALA A 521 14.13 12.07 -13.42
C ALA A 521 14.20 10.98 -12.33
N GLY A 522 15.39 10.40 -12.14
CA GLY A 522 15.61 9.26 -11.24
C GLY A 522 15.28 7.87 -11.85
N GLY A 523 14.59 7.82 -12.98
CA GLY A 523 14.27 6.61 -13.72
C GLY A 523 15.27 6.26 -14.82
N THR A 524 15.45 4.96 -15.06
CA THR A 524 16.23 4.44 -16.20
C THR A 524 15.46 3.37 -16.96
N LEU A 525 15.32 3.54 -18.27
CA LEU A 525 14.93 2.47 -19.20
C LEU A 525 16.19 1.82 -19.75
N ARG A 526 16.35 0.51 -19.55
CA ARG A 526 17.51 -0.23 -20.07
C ARG A 526 17.10 -1.30 -21.06
N PHE A 527 17.68 -1.33 -22.26
CA PHE A 527 17.51 -2.46 -23.16
C PHE A 527 18.61 -3.50 -22.91
N SER A 528 18.21 -4.70 -22.50
CA SER A 528 19.10 -5.84 -22.22
C SER A 528 19.04 -6.91 -23.30
N ALA A 529 18.15 -6.75 -24.28
CA ALA A 529 18.04 -7.57 -25.47
C ALA A 529 18.16 -6.70 -26.73
N PRO A 530 18.65 -7.23 -27.86
CA PRO A 530 18.62 -6.51 -29.13
C PRO A 530 17.19 -6.39 -29.65
N ASN A 531 16.95 -5.45 -30.58
CA ASN A 531 15.67 -5.38 -31.32
C ASN A 531 14.40 -5.33 -30.44
N VAL A 532 14.43 -4.61 -29.30
CA VAL A 532 13.36 -4.69 -28.27
C VAL A 532 11.96 -4.40 -28.82
N PHE A 533 11.78 -3.39 -29.68
CA PHE A 533 10.46 -3.08 -30.24
C PHE A 533 10.15 -3.82 -31.53
N SER A 534 11.16 -4.07 -32.36
CA SER A 534 10.96 -4.69 -33.67
C SER A 534 12.21 -5.43 -34.12
N PRO A 535 12.07 -6.64 -34.71
CA PRO A 535 13.17 -7.32 -35.37
C PRO A 535 13.58 -6.60 -36.67
N ASN A 536 12.74 -5.69 -37.17
CA ASN A 536 13.05 -4.88 -38.32
C ASN A 536 13.80 -3.61 -37.90
N PHE A 537 15.08 -3.52 -38.29
CA PHE A 537 15.94 -2.38 -38.00
C PHE A 537 15.41 -1.06 -38.58
N ASN A 538 14.67 -1.12 -39.70
CA ASN A 538 14.08 0.05 -40.37
C ASN A 538 12.57 0.20 -40.13
N ALA A 539 12.05 -0.39 -39.05
CA ALA A 539 10.64 -0.24 -38.71
C ALA A 539 10.21 1.24 -38.71
N PRO A 540 9.11 1.59 -39.40
CA PRO A 540 8.69 2.97 -39.54
C PRO A 540 8.32 3.56 -38.18
N ALA A 541 8.70 4.81 -37.93
CA ALA A 541 8.40 5.47 -36.66
C ALA A 541 6.90 5.53 -36.33
N SER A 542 6.03 5.51 -37.35
CA SER A 542 4.57 5.43 -37.19
C SER A 542 4.07 4.10 -36.63
N GLY A 543 4.91 3.06 -36.57
CA GLY A 543 4.58 1.78 -35.92
C GLY A 543 5.17 1.62 -34.51
N LEU A 544 6.13 2.46 -34.12
CA LEU A 544 6.91 2.30 -32.89
C LEU A 544 6.38 3.18 -31.73
N PRO A 545 6.57 2.77 -30.46
CA PRO A 545 6.19 3.59 -29.31
C PRO A 545 6.84 4.96 -29.29
N VAL A 546 6.12 5.95 -28.76
CA VAL A 546 6.67 7.28 -28.49
C VAL A 546 7.49 7.22 -27.20
N LEU A 547 8.74 7.67 -27.26
CA LEU A 547 9.64 7.74 -26.11
C LEU A 547 9.69 9.16 -25.57
N ASN A 548 9.45 9.34 -24.27
CA ASN A 548 9.56 10.62 -23.59
C ASN A 548 10.56 10.50 -22.43
N ILE A 549 11.78 11.01 -22.62
CA ILE A 549 12.85 10.95 -21.63
C ILE A 549 12.92 12.33 -20.95
N ALA A 550 12.20 12.45 -19.84
CA ALA A 550 11.96 13.68 -19.08
C ALA A 550 12.86 13.75 -17.83
N GLY A 551 14.12 14.11 -18.03
CA GLY A 551 15.13 14.16 -16.96
C GLY A 551 15.72 12.80 -16.58
N GLY A 552 15.14 11.69 -17.08
CA GLY A 552 15.65 10.33 -16.85
C GLY A 552 16.71 9.90 -17.88
N THR A 553 17.05 8.61 -17.84
CA THR A 553 18.04 7.99 -18.73
C THR A 553 17.43 6.83 -19.52
N MET A 554 17.63 6.81 -20.83
CA MET A 554 17.49 5.59 -21.62
C MET A 554 18.87 5.07 -21.98
N THR A 555 19.11 3.79 -21.74
CA THR A 555 20.39 3.13 -22.03
C THR A 555 20.17 1.72 -22.55
N ASN A 556 21.22 1.09 -23.03
CA ASN A 556 21.29 -0.33 -23.24
C ASN A 556 22.33 -0.96 -22.30
N GLY A 557 22.38 -2.28 -22.27
CA GLY A 557 23.34 -3.08 -21.51
C GLY A 557 23.45 -4.48 -22.11
N ASP A 558 24.49 -5.22 -21.72
CA ASP A 558 24.83 -6.53 -22.33
C ASP A 558 24.99 -6.39 -23.86
N SER A 559 25.04 -7.46 -24.66
CA SER A 559 25.25 -7.36 -26.12
C SER A 559 24.06 -6.77 -26.91
N ALA A 560 23.17 -6.00 -26.26
CA ALA A 560 21.98 -5.42 -26.87
C ALA A 560 22.35 -4.37 -27.94
N THR A 561 22.06 -4.69 -29.20
CA THR A 561 22.28 -3.84 -30.38
C THR A 561 21.02 -3.77 -31.25
N ASN A 562 21.05 -2.92 -32.26
CA ASN A 562 20.08 -2.82 -33.36
C ASN A 562 18.65 -2.49 -32.93
N SER A 563 18.47 -1.59 -31.96
CA SER A 563 17.11 -1.23 -31.51
C SER A 563 16.54 -0.08 -32.33
N ALA A 564 15.52 -0.37 -33.14
CA ALA A 564 14.74 0.63 -33.87
C ALA A 564 13.90 1.50 -32.90
N LEU A 565 14.12 2.81 -32.94
CA LEU A 565 13.42 3.79 -32.11
C LEU A 565 12.57 4.71 -32.98
N GLY A 566 11.32 4.93 -32.57
CA GLY A 566 10.40 5.86 -33.22
C GLY A 566 10.65 7.32 -32.84
N ASN A 567 9.58 8.06 -32.58
CA ASN A 567 9.69 9.44 -32.12
C ASN A 567 10.21 9.49 -30.67
N ILE A 568 11.19 10.36 -30.43
CA ILE A 568 11.81 10.56 -29.12
C ILE A 568 11.64 12.01 -28.71
N THR A 569 11.21 12.25 -27.48
CA THR A 569 11.27 13.57 -26.82
C THR A 569 12.29 13.51 -25.70
N LEU A 570 13.28 14.40 -25.72
CA LEU A 570 14.26 14.60 -24.66
C LEU A 570 13.95 15.93 -23.96
N SER A 571 13.52 15.88 -22.70
CA SER A 571 13.24 17.06 -21.88
C SER A 571 14.12 17.05 -20.64
N GLY A 572 15.38 17.47 -20.79
CA GLY A 572 16.40 17.29 -19.76
C GLY A 572 16.96 15.86 -19.67
N GLY A 573 16.53 14.97 -20.57
CA GLY A 573 16.84 13.54 -20.55
C GLY A 573 18.14 13.17 -21.26
N THR A 574 18.60 11.94 -20.99
CA THR A 574 19.79 11.37 -21.62
C THR A 574 19.47 10.08 -22.36
N LEU A 575 19.92 9.97 -23.61
CA LEU A 575 19.99 8.71 -24.36
C LEU A 575 21.46 8.25 -24.43
N THR A 576 21.76 7.08 -23.87
CA THR A 576 23.13 6.54 -23.80
C THR A 576 23.24 5.25 -24.59
N ALA A 577 24.28 5.13 -25.41
CA ALA A 577 24.66 3.88 -26.07
C ALA A 577 25.91 3.28 -25.41
N THR A 578 25.77 2.13 -24.76
CA THR A 578 26.88 1.41 -24.12
C THR A 578 27.44 0.30 -25.00
N THR A 579 26.82 0.03 -26.14
CA THR A 579 27.27 -0.97 -27.12
C THR A 579 27.35 -0.35 -28.51
N GLY A 580 27.53 -1.19 -29.52
CA GLY A 580 27.75 -0.83 -30.89
C GLY A 580 28.81 -1.79 -31.41
N SER A 581 28.54 -2.47 -32.51
CA SER A 581 29.57 -3.34 -33.09
C SER A 581 30.54 -2.48 -33.89
N PRO A 582 31.87 -2.57 -33.66
CA PRO A 582 32.82 -2.06 -34.61
C PRO A 582 32.61 -2.74 -35.97
N ILE A 583 32.92 -2.00 -37.02
CA ILE A 583 32.83 -2.48 -38.40
C ILE A 583 33.89 -3.58 -38.58
N GLY A 584 33.46 -4.85 -38.61
CA GLY A 584 34.23 -6.02 -39.07
C GLY A 584 35.20 -6.68 -38.08
N THR A 585 34.78 -7.82 -37.50
CA THR A 585 35.61 -9.05 -37.29
C THR A 585 34.80 -10.37 -37.23
N GLY A 586 33.46 -10.33 -37.35
CA GLY A 586 32.59 -11.53 -37.44
C GLY A 586 31.99 -11.75 -38.84
N GLN A 587 31.51 -12.98 -39.10
CA GLN A 587 31.19 -13.64 -40.39
C GLN A 587 30.48 -12.86 -41.53
N SER A 588 30.06 -11.61 -41.36
CA SER A 588 29.42 -10.79 -42.41
C SER A 588 30.03 -9.38 -42.63
N GLY A 589 30.99 -8.92 -41.81
CA GLY A 589 31.57 -7.58 -41.98
C GLY A 589 30.61 -6.41 -41.66
N GLU A 590 29.48 -6.67 -40.99
CA GLU A 590 28.42 -5.69 -40.72
C GLU A 590 28.61 -4.98 -39.36
N GLY A 591 28.48 -3.65 -39.34
CA GLY A 591 28.45 -2.84 -38.11
C GLY A 591 27.03 -2.43 -37.76
N TRP A 592 26.56 -2.77 -36.55
CA TRP A 592 25.23 -2.41 -36.03
C TRP A 592 25.34 -1.45 -34.85
N GLY A 593 24.57 -0.36 -34.89
CA GLY A 593 24.45 0.56 -33.76
C GLY A 593 23.56 0.03 -32.66
N SER A 594 23.70 0.58 -31.44
CA SER A 594 22.77 0.33 -30.34
C SER A 594 21.38 0.83 -30.68
N TRP A 595 21.33 2.07 -31.19
CA TRP A 595 20.11 2.81 -31.46
C TRP A 595 20.00 3.12 -32.95
N ASN A 596 18.88 2.74 -33.57
CA ASN A 596 18.52 3.18 -34.92
C ASN A 596 17.43 4.24 -34.80
N LEU A 597 17.75 5.48 -35.14
CA LEU A 597 16.86 6.64 -34.95
C LEU A 597 15.94 6.81 -36.15
N ASN A 598 14.79 6.12 -36.14
CA ASN A 598 13.84 6.06 -37.25
C ASN A 598 12.78 7.17 -37.24
N GLY A 599 12.62 7.89 -36.14
CA GLY A 599 11.66 8.99 -36.00
C GLY A 599 12.30 10.37 -35.86
N THR A 600 11.48 11.32 -35.43
CA THR A 600 11.95 12.67 -35.05
C THR A 600 12.45 12.66 -33.61
N ILE A 601 13.59 13.27 -33.37
CA ILE A 601 14.13 13.56 -32.05
C ILE A 601 13.76 15.00 -31.72
N THR A 602 12.84 15.18 -30.78
CA THR A 602 12.48 16.49 -30.23
C THR A 602 13.28 16.72 -28.96
N SER A 603 13.96 17.85 -28.83
CA SER A 603 14.64 18.23 -27.58
C SER A 603 14.08 19.54 -27.04
N THR A 604 13.89 19.57 -25.73
CA THR A 604 13.54 20.76 -24.94
C THR A 604 14.50 20.85 -23.76
N GLY A 605 14.98 22.06 -23.44
CA GLY A 605 15.98 22.25 -22.39
C GLY A 605 17.34 21.66 -22.76
N THR A 606 18.11 21.22 -21.75
CA THR A 606 19.46 20.67 -21.93
C THR A 606 19.42 19.15 -21.91
N SER A 607 19.60 18.52 -23.06
CA SER A 607 19.52 17.06 -23.22
C SER A 607 20.79 16.49 -23.83
N THR A 608 20.98 15.17 -23.70
CA THR A 608 22.23 14.51 -24.14
C THR A 608 21.95 13.22 -24.92
N ILE A 609 22.69 13.03 -26.02
CA ILE A 609 22.88 11.72 -26.67
C ILE A 609 24.36 11.36 -26.50
N SER A 610 24.66 10.30 -25.77
CA SER A 610 26.03 9.93 -25.38
C SER A 610 26.35 8.48 -25.70
N SER A 611 27.64 8.15 -25.71
CA SER A 611 28.07 6.76 -25.83
C SER A 611 29.30 6.49 -24.96
N THR A 612 29.34 5.28 -24.41
CA THR A 612 30.50 4.69 -23.75
C THR A 612 30.99 3.43 -24.48
N ALA A 613 30.54 3.22 -25.72
CA ALA A 613 30.83 2.03 -26.49
C ALA A 613 32.31 2.01 -26.93
N PRO A 614 33.04 0.91 -26.71
CA PRO A 614 34.45 0.80 -27.10
C PRO A 614 34.58 0.56 -28.61
N GLY A 615 34.52 1.62 -29.41
CA GLY A 615 34.71 1.61 -30.87
C GLY A 615 33.49 1.12 -31.68
N GLY A 616 33.17 1.80 -32.78
CA GLY A 616 32.05 1.47 -33.67
C GLY A 616 31.09 2.62 -33.92
N ILE A 617 29.93 2.33 -34.52
CA ILE A 617 28.84 3.28 -34.78
C ILE A 617 27.74 3.02 -33.76
N PRO A 618 27.70 3.70 -32.59
CA PRO A 618 26.72 3.43 -31.54
C PRO A 618 25.31 3.93 -31.89
N ILE A 619 25.21 4.96 -32.73
CA ILE A 619 23.94 5.54 -33.18
C ILE A 619 23.88 5.49 -34.70
N THR A 620 22.86 4.83 -35.22
CA THR A 620 22.55 4.80 -36.64
C THR A 620 21.45 5.81 -36.96
N LEU A 621 21.64 6.60 -38.01
CA LEU A 621 20.56 7.40 -38.61
C LEU A 621 19.73 6.53 -39.57
N SER A 622 18.41 6.78 -39.64
CA SER A 622 17.45 5.85 -40.25
C SER A 622 17.68 5.56 -41.73
N ALA A 623 17.27 4.35 -42.12
CA ALA A 623 17.36 3.77 -43.45
C ALA A 623 16.06 3.01 -43.78
N ASP A 624 14.92 3.71 -43.85
CA ASP A 624 13.70 3.10 -44.40
C ASP A 624 13.96 2.70 -45.86
N SER A 625 13.66 1.45 -46.20
CA SER A 625 13.91 0.90 -47.53
C SER A 625 12.90 1.47 -48.52
N GLY A 626 13.19 2.64 -49.08
CA GLY A 626 12.41 3.22 -50.18
C GLY A 626 12.41 4.74 -50.30
N ASN A 627 12.98 5.50 -49.36
CA ASN A 627 13.04 6.96 -49.46
C ASN A 627 14.26 7.53 -48.72
N SER A 628 14.92 8.56 -49.26
CA SER A 628 16.04 9.27 -48.62
C SER A 628 15.56 10.03 -47.39
N PHE A 629 15.36 9.33 -46.28
CA PHE A 629 14.95 9.93 -45.00
C PHE A 629 16.15 10.52 -44.26
N LEU A 630 16.06 11.80 -43.92
CA LEU A 630 16.96 12.46 -42.98
C LEU A 630 16.35 12.36 -41.58
N THR A 631 17.11 11.85 -40.60
CA THR A 631 16.68 11.87 -39.20
C THR A 631 16.52 13.32 -38.75
N THR A 632 15.32 13.69 -38.30
CA THR A 632 15.02 15.07 -37.90
C THR A 632 15.33 15.29 -36.42
N PHE A 633 16.16 16.28 -36.14
CA PHE A 633 16.43 16.81 -34.80
C PHE A 633 15.72 18.15 -34.64
N ASN A 634 14.55 18.14 -33.99
CA ASN A 634 13.78 19.34 -33.67
C ASN A 634 14.14 19.85 -32.28
N ILE A 635 15.07 20.80 -32.20
CA ILE A 635 15.52 21.36 -30.93
C ILE A 635 14.71 22.62 -30.66
N GLN A 636 13.63 22.49 -29.91
CA GLN A 636 12.66 23.58 -29.74
C GLN A 636 13.19 24.71 -28.86
N GLY A 637 14.10 24.40 -27.93
CA GLY A 637 14.83 25.34 -27.09
C GLY A 637 15.90 24.63 -26.25
N GLY A 638 16.86 25.39 -25.69
CA GLY A 638 18.02 24.84 -24.98
C GLY A 638 19.07 24.22 -25.90
N THR A 639 19.83 23.25 -25.41
CA THR A 639 20.94 22.60 -26.12
C THR A 639 20.82 21.08 -26.09
N LEU A 640 20.87 20.44 -27.25
CA LEU A 640 21.12 19.00 -27.37
C LEU A 640 22.61 18.74 -27.61
N THR A 641 23.27 18.05 -26.69
CA THR A 641 24.67 17.62 -26.89
C THR A 641 24.71 16.19 -27.37
N ALA A 642 25.24 15.96 -28.58
CA ALA A 642 25.49 14.64 -29.14
C ALA A 642 26.99 14.32 -29.05
N SER A 643 27.36 13.59 -28.00
CA SER A 643 28.71 13.06 -27.79
C SER A 643 28.88 11.61 -28.25
N ALA A 644 27.80 10.95 -28.68
CA ALA A 644 27.88 9.70 -29.41
C ALA A 644 28.13 9.95 -30.91
N PRO A 645 29.02 9.19 -31.58
CA PRO A 645 29.17 9.29 -33.02
C PRO A 645 27.95 8.73 -33.77
N PHE A 646 27.50 9.46 -34.79
CA PHE A 646 26.42 9.05 -35.69
C PHE A 646 26.98 8.44 -36.97
N GLY A 647 26.34 7.40 -37.50
CA GLY A 647 26.76 6.75 -38.74
C GLY A 647 25.63 6.02 -39.48
N ASN A 648 25.99 5.32 -40.55
CA ASN A 648 25.09 4.53 -41.39
C ASN A 648 25.19 3.03 -41.06
N VAL A 649 24.16 2.24 -41.38
CA VAL A 649 24.29 0.77 -41.42
C VAL A 649 25.04 0.35 -42.69
N THR A 650 26.12 -0.42 -42.56
CA THR A 650 26.96 -0.85 -43.70
C THR A 650 26.35 -1.96 -44.57
N ARG A 651 25.24 -2.58 -44.15
CA ARG A 651 24.63 -3.77 -44.81
C ARG A 651 23.88 -3.47 -46.12
N VAL A 652 23.46 -2.24 -46.38
CA VAL A 652 22.54 -1.97 -47.49
C VAL A 652 23.26 -1.21 -48.60
N THR A 653 23.71 -1.93 -49.62
CA THR A 653 24.33 -1.39 -50.85
C THR A 653 23.42 -0.47 -51.68
N ASN A 654 22.16 -0.30 -51.26
CA ASN A 654 21.14 0.55 -51.89
C ASN A 654 20.69 1.74 -51.02
N LEU A 655 21.32 2.02 -49.87
CA LEU A 655 20.98 3.25 -49.13
C LEU A 655 21.62 4.45 -49.82
N THR A 656 20.78 5.20 -50.53
CA THR A 656 21.06 6.54 -51.01
C THR A 656 21.17 7.49 -49.81
N SER A 657 22.32 7.44 -49.13
CA SER A 657 22.82 8.44 -48.18
C SER A 657 21.88 8.79 -47.00
N THR A 658 22.11 8.22 -45.81
CA THR A 658 21.40 8.60 -44.57
C THR A 658 22.05 9.81 -43.92
N GLY A 659 21.27 10.81 -43.53
CA GLY A 659 21.76 12.09 -42.99
C GLY A 659 20.81 12.67 -41.95
N MET A 660 20.95 13.98 -41.66
CA MET A 660 20.15 14.64 -40.62
C MET A 660 19.59 15.99 -41.04
N THR A 661 18.46 16.35 -40.44
CA THR A 661 17.88 17.70 -40.54
C THR A 661 17.72 18.30 -39.15
N LYS A 662 18.35 19.45 -38.90
CA LYS A 662 18.20 20.27 -37.70
C LYS A 662 17.11 21.32 -37.91
N THR A 663 16.11 21.30 -37.04
CA THR A 663 15.02 22.29 -36.96
C THR A 663 14.89 22.82 -35.52
N GLY A 664 13.96 23.75 -35.30
CA GLY A 664 13.72 24.37 -34.00
C GLY A 664 14.77 25.41 -33.61
N SER A 665 14.41 26.32 -32.70
CA SER A 665 15.21 27.50 -32.36
C SER A 665 16.48 27.22 -31.53
N GLY A 666 16.53 26.08 -30.84
CA GLY A 666 17.63 25.72 -29.94
C GLY A 666 18.91 25.26 -30.65
N ALA A 667 19.94 24.97 -29.85
CA ALA A 667 21.26 24.56 -30.33
C ALA A 667 21.44 23.04 -30.30
N MET A 668 22.16 22.50 -31.28
CA MET A 668 22.66 21.13 -31.28
C MET A 668 24.18 21.16 -31.36
N VAL A 669 24.87 20.39 -30.52
CA VAL A 669 26.33 20.28 -30.51
C VAL A 669 26.73 18.86 -30.89
N LEU A 670 27.51 18.69 -31.96
CA LEU A 670 28.14 17.43 -32.33
C LEU A 670 29.57 17.42 -31.78
N SER A 671 29.87 16.50 -30.87
CA SER A 671 31.19 16.42 -30.23
C SER A 671 31.91 15.08 -30.43
N ALA A 672 31.40 14.18 -31.26
CA ALA A 672 32.08 12.97 -31.69
C ALA A 672 32.14 12.88 -33.22
N ALA A 673 33.09 12.12 -33.74
CA ALA A 673 33.35 12.04 -35.17
C ALA A 673 32.21 11.26 -35.84
N ASN A 674 31.46 11.92 -36.70
CA ASN A 674 30.32 11.32 -37.37
C ASN A 674 30.73 10.81 -38.76
N THR A 675 30.19 9.66 -39.13
CA THR A 675 30.56 8.92 -40.35
C THR A 675 29.38 8.66 -41.27
N TYR A 676 28.22 9.27 -40.99
CA TYR A 676 27.09 9.21 -41.92
C TYR A 676 27.40 9.97 -43.21
N THR A 677 26.74 9.65 -44.31
CA THR A 677 27.12 10.15 -45.65
C THR A 677 26.02 10.93 -46.38
N GLY A 678 24.81 10.97 -45.82
CA GLY A 678 23.72 11.82 -46.30
C GLY A 678 23.88 13.28 -45.88
N GLY A 679 23.05 14.14 -46.47
CA GLY A 679 23.10 15.57 -46.24
C GLY A 679 22.84 15.96 -44.77
N THR A 680 23.48 17.04 -44.35
CA THR A 680 23.28 17.73 -43.08
C THR A 680 22.55 19.04 -43.35
N ASN A 681 21.25 19.07 -43.10
CA ASN A 681 20.41 20.24 -43.35
C ASN A 681 20.16 21.01 -42.05
N VAL A 682 20.43 22.31 -42.02
CA VAL A 682 20.20 23.19 -40.87
C VAL A 682 19.16 24.24 -41.26
N ASN A 683 17.91 24.00 -40.88
CA ASN A 683 16.77 24.84 -41.28
C ASN A 683 16.42 25.92 -40.25
N ALA A 684 16.78 25.70 -38.97
CA ALA A 684 16.57 26.66 -37.89
C ALA A 684 17.48 26.38 -36.68
N GLY A 685 17.76 27.43 -35.91
CA GLY A 685 18.63 27.38 -34.74
C GLY A 685 20.09 27.10 -35.12
N THR A 686 20.88 26.65 -34.16
CA THR A 686 22.31 26.42 -34.37
C THR A 686 22.65 24.94 -34.40
N LEU A 687 23.41 24.49 -35.39
CA LEU A 687 24.17 23.24 -35.35
C LEU A 687 25.65 23.60 -35.22
N ASN A 688 26.26 23.20 -34.09
CA ASN A 688 27.64 23.48 -33.77
C ASN A 688 28.48 22.20 -33.79
N VAL A 689 29.57 22.18 -34.54
CA VAL A 689 30.54 21.08 -34.56
C VAL A 689 31.69 21.43 -33.61
N ALA A 690 31.93 20.60 -32.60
CA ALA A 690 33.06 20.73 -31.68
C ALA A 690 34.34 20.09 -32.27
N SER A 691 35.48 20.22 -31.59
CA SER A 691 36.81 19.76 -32.06
C SER A 691 36.84 18.34 -32.61
N THR A 692 36.13 17.42 -31.96
CA THR A 692 36.07 16.01 -32.34
C THR A 692 34.81 15.67 -33.15
N GLY A 693 33.97 16.64 -33.50
CA GLY A 693 32.62 16.47 -34.05
C GLY A 693 32.47 16.16 -35.54
N SER A 694 33.54 15.73 -36.23
CA SER A 694 33.69 15.65 -37.70
C SER A 694 32.46 15.23 -38.50
N LEU A 695 32.32 15.74 -39.74
CA LEU A 695 31.21 15.47 -40.68
C LEU A 695 31.72 15.03 -42.06
N ASP A 696 32.55 13.98 -42.08
CA ASP A 696 33.26 13.51 -43.27
C ASP A 696 32.28 13.10 -44.38
N ASN A 697 32.54 13.48 -45.63
CA ASN A 697 31.78 13.04 -46.80
C ASN A 697 30.26 13.36 -46.80
N THR A 698 29.82 14.40 -46.07
CA THR A 698 28.42 14.88 -46.07
C THR A 698 28.25 16.24 -46.75
N ALA A 699 27.19 16.42 -47.55
CA ALA A 699 26.81 17.75 -48.01
C ALA A 699 26.19 18.55 -46.85
N ILE A 700 26.56 19.81 -46.68
CA ILE A 700 26.00 20.67 -45.61
C ILE A 700 25.16 21.77 -46.26
N SER A 701 23.92 21.90 -45.83
CA SER A 701 23.04 23.00 -46.26
C SER A 701 22.51 23.76 -45.05
N ALA A 702 22.57 25.09 -45.10
CA ALA A 702 21.92 25.96 -44.13
C ALA A 702 20.86 26.81 -44.85
N THR A 703 19.64 26.81 -44.33
CA THR A 703 18.50 27.52 -44.92
C THR A 703 17.71 28.27 -43.86
N GLY A 704 16.89 29.24 -44.28
CA GLY A 704 16.04 30.02 -43.37
C GLY A 704 16.86 30.74 -42.29
N THR A 705 16.50 30.53 -41.02
CA THR A 705 17.24 31.06 -39.85
C THR A 705 18.25 30.05 -39.29
N GLY A 706 18.66 29.06 -40.08
CA GLY A 706 19.64 28.06 -39.69
C GLY A 706 21.06 28.61 -39.63
N ILE A 707 21.80 28.22 -38.60
CA ILE A 707 23.20 28.58 -38.38
C ILE A 707 24.01 27.30 -38.27
N PHE A 708 24.96 27.11 -39.19
CA PHE A 708 26.01 26.10 -39.02
C PHE A 708 27.25 26.79 -38.46
N SER A 709 27.81 26.25 -37.38
CA SER A 709 29.01 26.77 -36.75
C SER A 709 30.03 25.68 -36.42
N VAL A 710 31.30 26.06 -36.40
CA VAL A 710 32.39 25.27 -35.84
C VAL A 710 32.94 25.98 -34.61
N THR A 711 33.18 25.25 -33.52
CA THR A 711 33.61 25.83 -32.24
C THR A 711 35.00 26.46 -32.38
N PRO A 712 35.22 27.75 -32.04
CA PRO A 712 36.56 28.35 -32.12
C PRO A 712 37.60 27.59 -31.28
N GLY A 713 38.80 27.37 -31.84
CA GLY A 713 39.88 26.62 -31.18
C GLY A 713 39.77 25.09 -31.30
N SER A 714 38.87 24.60 -32.17
CA SER A 714 38.58 23.19 -32.39
C SER A 714 39.69 22.36 -33.06
N GLY A 715 40.75 22.97 -33.57
CA GLY A 715 41.72 22.29 -34.46
C GLY A 715 41.13 22.02 -35.85
N THR A 716 41.71 21.07 -36.60
CA THR A 716 41.22 20.67 -37.93
C THR A 716 39.91 19.89 -37.80
N VAL A 717 38.83 20.42 -38.37
CA VAL A 717 37.53 19.75 -38.50
C VAL A 717 37.33 19.37 -39.97
N THR A 718 37.10 18.10 -40.26
CA THR A 718 36.81 17.63 -41.62
C THR A 718 35.32 17.80 -41.90
N LEU A 719 35.00 18.51 -42.98
CA LEU A 719 33.65 18.78 -43.47
C LEU A 719 33.52 18.18 -44.88
N GLY A 720 32.31 17.78 -45.28
CA GLY A 720 32.13 17.05 -46.54
C GLY A 720 32.13 17.92 -47.81
N ASN A 721 31.87 17.27 -48.95
CA ASN A 721 32.29 17.68 -50.30
C ASN A 721 31.59 18.93 -50.90
N THR A 722 30.48 19.40 -50.33
CA THR A 722 29.71 20.54 -50.83
C THR A 722 29.01 21.25 -49.68
N SER A 723 29.15 22.57 -49.61
CA SER A 723 28.45 23.40 -48.62
C SER A 723 27.73 24.56 -49.29
N THR A 724 26.43 24.69 -49.04
CA THR A 724 25.59 25.75 -49.63
C THR A 724 24.81 26.48 -48.54
N ALA A 725 24.84 27.81 -48.57
CA ALA A 725 24.03 28.67 -47.70
C ALA A 725 23.00 29.42 -48.55
N ALA A 726 21.71 29.27 -48.23
CA ALA A 726 20.64 30.06 -48.85
C ALA A 726 20.51 31.45 -48.21
N ALA A 727 19.82 32.39 -48.86
CA ALA A 727 19.62 33.74 -48.34
C ALA A 727 19.00 33.72 -46.93
N GLY A 728 19.68 34.35 -45.96
CA GLY A 728 19.26 34.42 -44.55
C GLY A 728 19.96 33.45 -43.59
N ALA A 729 20.62 32.40 -44.11
CA ALA A 729 21.40 31.44 -43.32
C ALA A 729 22.84 31.92 -43.06
N THR A 730 23.47 31.43 -41.98
CA THR A 730 24.86 31.77 -41.62
C THR A 730 25.75 30.53 -41.55
N LEU A 731 26.92 30.59 -42.21
CA LEU A 731 27.99 29.61 -42.12
C LEU A 731 29.18 30.24 -41.37
N ASN A 732 29.39 29.89 -40.10
CA ASN A 732 30.47 30.45 -39.28
C ASN A 732 31.61 29.44 -39.09
N LEU A 733 32.74 29.71 -39.71
CA LEU A 733 33.87 28.78 -39.80
C LEU A 733 35.05 29.32 -38.99
N ALA A 734 35.64 28.46 -38.15
CA ALA A 734 36.82 28.83 -37.38
C ALA A 734 38.06 28.98 -38.29
N SER A 735 39.00 29.84 -37.91
CA SER A 735 40.29 29.97 -38.61
C SER A 735 40.99 28.60 -38.72
N GLY A 736 41.35 28.18 -39.93
CA GLY A 736 42.02 26.90 -40.19
C GLY A 736 41.12 25.74 -40.62
N THR A 737 39.81 25.96 -40.78
CA THR A 737 38.92 24.96 -41.39
C THR A 737 39.22 24.82 -42.89
N THR A 738 39.49 23.61 -43.36
CA THR A 738 39.62 23.27 -44.78
C THR A 738 38.30 22.73 -45.33
N PHE A 739 37.84 23.30 -46.44
CA PHE A 739 36.71 22.83 -47.26
C PHE A 739 37.20 22.03 -48.46
#